data_AF-A0A7J9WCM6-F1
#
_entry.id   AF-A0A7J9WCM6-F1
#
_cell.length_a   1.000
_cell.length_b   1.000
_cell.length_c   1.000
_cell.angle_alpha   90.00
_cell.angle_beta   90.00
_cell.angle_gamma   90.00
#
_symmetry.space_group_name_H-M   'P 1'
#
loop_
_entity.id
_entity.type
_entity.pdbx_description
1 polymer ?
#
loop_
_entity_poly.entity_id
_entity_poly.type
_entity_poly.pdbx_seq_one_letter_code
_entity_poly.pdbx_strand_id
1 'polypeptide(L)'
;MQRLADLQRAPGAAPRGLPQLPLKVANVRTFDTPEFAGMKFLEVEASTALNRVKGMPFAWSINPYRGCSHACTYCVGGETPILMADGRTRPIADLRIGDRIYGTIESRACRRYAVTEVLDHWQTVKQAYRVILADGTSIIASGDHRFLSDRGWKHVKGAEHGPPQRPHLTTDDRLIGTGAFEEAPKQDANYRRGYLHGMIRGEGHTASEACARVREYRLRERPPYDWPDSPDDEWAKGFLAGVFDATGSYSDGVLRIHNAAAVVAERVTSSLKRFCIPHVVESPRSNGCRGVRVCAGPRQHLRFFHLTDPAIRRKCSLGGRAVNGPCDLRVEAIEPLGVELPLYDITTGTGDFIANGAISHNCFARPTHAYLNLSPRGDFEKTVVVKTNVAQVLRRELAKPSWKGERVAMGTNTDPYQRCEGRYSLMPEIISNLAESRTPFSILTKGTMITRDLGVLSEAAEQVPVTAAMTIGMLEDKLWRSIEPGTPSPAARLSAVKALNEAGLPTGVMLAPIMPGLNDDREQLASLVDRAAAAGATHVTPIVLHLRPGVREVFWPWLEQEHPELVDRYHSLYRRRSQAAEEYRKGVTSFVVEQRKLAWHRHGNPKDAGVHGEQARKTWTARSGAFAEDPAEQLKLL
;
A
#
# COMPACT_ATOMS: atom_id res chain seq x y z
N MET A 1 -22.74 13.94 -39.64
CA MET A 1 -23.83 12.98 -39.33
C MET A 1 -23.51 11.65 -40.00
N GLN A 2 -23.46 10.55 -39.21
CA GLN A 2 -23.11 9.15 -39.57
C GLN A 2 -21.60 8.95 -39.85
N ARG A 3 -20.84 8.10 -39.14
CA ARG A 3 -21.16 6.81 -38.48
C ARG A 3 -20.55 6.73 -37.07
N LEU A 4 -21.42 6.91 -36.08
CA LEU A 4 -21.32 6.47 -34.68
C LEU A 4 -22.16 5.18 -34.58
N ALA A 5 -21.71 4.11 -35.24
CA ALA A 5 -22.40 2.83 -35.23
C ALA A 5 -21.35 1.73 -35.20
N ASP A 6 -20.86 1.44 -33.99
CA ASP A 6 -20.94 0.11 -33.39
C ASP A 6 -20.37 0.15 -31.96
N LEU A 7 -21.03 -0.60 -31.06
CA LEU A 7 -20.86 -0.65 -29.60
C LEU A 7 -21.72 0.34 -28.79
N GLN A 8 -23.03 0.36 -29.06
CA GLN A 8 -24.01 0.52 -27.99
C GLN A 8 -23.96 -0.73 -27.10
N ARG A 9 -23.32 -0.65 -25.92
CA ARG A 9 -23.75 -1.43 -24.75
C ARG A 9 -24.62 -0.49 -23.90
N ALA A 10 -25.80 -0.99 -23.54
CA ALA A 10 -26.84 -0.31 -22.77
C ALA A 10 -26.29 0.46 -21.54
N PRO A 11 -27.00 1.45 -21.00
CA PRO A 11 -26.70 2.00 -19.68
C PRO A 11 -26.80 0.87 -18.66
N GLY A 12 -25.68 0.24 -18.36
CA GLY A 12 -25.59 -0.83 -17.38
C GLY A 12 -25.87 -0.22 -16.02
N ALA A 13 -26.85 -0.76 -15.30
CA ALA A 13 -27.00 -0.48 -13.88
C ALA A 13 -25.63 -0.58 -13.20
N ALA A 14 -25.34 0.34 -12.26
CA ALA A 14 -24.09 0.34 -11.50
C ALA A 14 -23.72 -1.10 -11.10
N PRO A 15 -22.52 -1.59 -11.45
CA PRO A 15 -22.14 -2.95 -11.10
C PRO A 15 -22.26 -3.11 -9.58
N ARG A 16 -23.04 -4.09 -9.13
CA ARG A 16 -23.15 -4.43 -7.70
C ARG A 16 -21.74 -4.76 -7.20
N GLY A 17 -21.26 -4.01 -6.20
CA GLY A 17 -19.95 -4.22 -5.58
C GLY A 17 -18.90 -3.12 -5.76
N LEU A 18 -19.24 -1.95 -6.30
CA LEU A 18 -18.40 -0.77 -6.09
C LEU A 18 -18.42 -0.38 -4.60
N PRO A 19 -17.29 0.03 -3.99
CA PRO A 19 -17.30 0.67 -2.68
C PRO A 19 -18.31 1.83 -2.67
N GLN A 20 -18.89 2.16 -1.51
CA GLN A 20 -19.61 3.44 -1.38
C GLN A 20 -18.57 4.55 -1.57
N LEU A 21 -18.44 5.06 -2.78
CA LEU A 21 -17.53 6.16 -3.06
C LEU A 21 -18.12 7.41 -2.39
N PRO A 22 -17.31 8.27 -1.74
CA PRO A 22 -17.81 9.54 -1.18
C PRO A 22 -18.29 10.49 -2.28
N LEU A 23 -18.01 10.14 -3.55
CA LEU A 23 -18.49 10.80 -4.74
C LEU A 23 -19.61 9.99 -5.39
N LYS A 24 -20.65 10.68 -5.85
CA LYS A 24 -21.71 10.06 -6.67
C LYS A 24 -21.10 9.62 -8.01
N VAL A 25 -20.88 8.31 -8.17
CA VAL A 25 -20.47 7.73 -9.45
C VAL A 25 -21.64 7.80 -10.41
N ALA A 26 -21.48 8.60 -11.46
CA ALA A 26 -22.45 8.69 -12.54
C ALA A 26 -22.38 7.46 -13.45
N ASN A 27 -21.18 6.93 -13.71
CA ASN A 27 -20.98 5.80 -14.61
C ASN A 27 -19.65 5.05 -14.34
N VAL A 28 -19.56 3.79 -14.79
CA VAL A 28 -18.31 3.02 -14.81
C VAL A 28 -18.05 2.53 -16.22
N ARG A 29 -16.92 2.95 -16.81
CA ARG A 29 -16.52 2.52 -18.15
C ARG A 29 -15.33 1.56 -18.11
N THR A 30 -15.29 0.67 -19.10
CA THR A 30 -14.13 -0.16 -19.46
C THR A 30 -13.93 -0.04 -20.97
N PHE A 31 -12.70 -0.19 -21.47
CA PHE A 31 -12.41 -0.12 -22.90
C PHE A 31 -11.73 -1.41 -23.35
N ASP A 32 -12.23 -2.03 -24.42
CA ASP A 32 -11.73 -3.30 -24.95
C ASP A 32 -10.48 -3.14 -25.86
N THR A 33 -9.74 -2.02 -25.77
CA THR A 33 -8.52 -1.83 -26.57
C THR A 33 -7.28 -2.26 -25.79
N PRO A 34 -6.23 -2.80 -26.45
CA PRO A 34 -5.03 -3.33 -25.79
C PRO A 34 -4.38 -2.35 -24.80
N GLU A 35 -4.48 -1.04 -25.07
CA GLU A 35 -3.89 0.03 -24.25
C GLU A 35 -4.60 0.28 -22.92
N PHE A 36 -5.82 -0.23 -22.75
CA PHE A 36 -6.68 -0.09 -21.56
C PHE A 36 -7.19 -1.43 -21.03
N ALA A 37 -6.66 -2.55 -21.52
CA ALA A 37 -7.08 -3.88 -21.11
C ALA A 37 -6.98 -4.04 -19.58
N GLY A 38 -8.09 -4.39 -18.94
CA GLY A 38 -8.17 -4.54 -17.49
C GLY A 38 -8.29 -3.22 -16.70
N MET A 39 -8.41 -2.07 -17.36
CA MET A 39 -8.68 -0.77 -16.73
C MET A 39 -10.19 -0.46 -16.68
N LYS A 40 -10.59 0.20 -15.60
CA LYS A 40 -11.89 0.77 -15.28
C LYS A 40 -11.74 2.29 -15.18
N PHE A 41 -12.80 3.00 -15.48
CA PHE A 41 -12.89 4.44 -15.35
C PHE A 41 -14.14 4.77 -14.57
N LEU A 42 -13.97 5.46 -13.44
CA LEU A 42 -15.08 5.84 -12.58
C LEU A 42 -15.43 7.29 -12.88
N GLU A 43 -16.52 7.48 -13.61
CA GLU A 43 -17.03 8.81 -13.96
C GLU A 43 -17.78 9.36 -12.76
N VAL A 44 -17.26 10.45 -12.20
CA VAL A 44 -17.82 11.14 -11.04
C VAL A 44 -18.14 12.58 -11.39
N GLU A 45 -19.14 13.12 -10.71
CA GLU A 45 -19.38 14.56 -10.67
C GLU A 45 -18.61 15.17 -9.49
N ALA A 46 -17.73 16.11 -9.79
CA ALA A 46 -17.01 16.87 -8.79
C ALA A 46 -17.88 18.00 -8.23
N SER A 47 -17.79 18.23 -6.91
CA SER A 47 -18.36 19.41 -6.25
C SER A 47 -17.44 20.63 -6.36
N THR A 48 -16.13 20.39 -6.50
CA THR A 48 -15.09 21.42 -6.67
C THR A 48 -14.06 21.03 -7.73
N ALA A 49 -13.56 22.01 -8.49
CA ALA A 49 -12.51 21.80 -9.47
C ALA A 49 -11.14 22.26 -8.94
N LEU A 50 -11.10 23.44 -8.32
CA LEU A 50 -9.89 24.07 -7.80
C LEU A 50 -9.57 23.60 -6.37
N ASN A 51 -8.29 23.31 -6.11
CA ASN A 51 -7.79 22.86 -4.81
C ASN A 51 -6.72 23.83 -4.32
N ARG A 52 -6.85 24.34 -3.10
CA ARG A 52 -5.85 25.23 -2.51
C ARG A 52 -4.63 24.44 -2.03
N VAL A 53 -3.44 24.92 -2.37
CA VAL A 53 -2.17 24.27 -1.99
C VAL A 53 -1.34 25.15 -1.07
N LYS A 54 -0.61 24.54 -0.13
CA LYS A 54 0.30 25.23 0.81
C LYS A 54 1.75 24.82 0.54
N GLY A 55 2.66 25.77 0.72
CA GLY A 55 4.10 25.56 0.52
C GLY A 55 4.56 25.51 -0.94
N MET A 56 3.66 25.66 -1.91
CA MET A 56 3.98 25.66 -3.34
C MET A 56 4.16 27.10 -3.88
N PRO A 57 4.87 27.30 -5.01
CA PRO A 57 5.02 28.61 -5.63
C PRO A 57 3.74 29.12 -6.34
N PHE A 58 2.65 28.36 -6.26
CA PHE A 58 1.31 28.68 -6.75
C PHE A 58 0.29 28.40 -5.65
N ALA A 59 -0.88 29.04 -5.71
CA ALA A 59 -1.90 28.96 -4.68
C ALA A 59 -2.96 27.88 -4.95
N TRP A 60 -3.15 27.50 -6.21
CA TRP A 60 -4.23 26.64 -6.66
C TRP A 60 -3.74 25.53 -7.59
N SER A 61 -4.43 24.39 -7.55
CA SER A 61 -4.23 23.30 -8.49
C SER A 61 -5.55 22.67 -8.95
N ILE A 62 -5.54 22.06 -10.13
CA ILE A 62 -6.67 21.29 -10.66
C ILE A 62 -6.18 19.90 -11.09
N ASN A 63 -6.96 18.89 -10.71
CA ASN A 63 -6.69 17.49 -11.02
C ASN A 63 -7.96 16.88 -11.61
N PRO A 64 -8.06 16.73 -12.95
CA PRO A 64 -9.23 16.14 -13.61
C PRO A 64 -9.32 14.62 -13.39
N TYR A 65 -8.17 13.99 -13.16
CA TYR A 65 -8.05 12.56 -12.91
C TYR A 65 -7.60 12.27 -11.48
N ARG A 66 -8.00 11.11 -10.94
CA ARG A 66 -7.28 10.45 -9.83
C ARG A 66 -6.98 9.01 -10.21
N GLY A 67 -5.70 8.68 -10.26
CA GLY A 67 -5.15 7.41 -10.74
C GLY A 67 -3.96 7.69 -11.65
N CYS A 68 -3.02 6.76 -11.78
CA CYS A 68 -1.91 6.80 -12.71
C CYS A 68 -1.63 5.40 -13.25
N SER A 69 -1.82 5.18 -14.55
CA SER A 69 -1.66 3.90 -15.24
C SER A 69 -0.19 3.46 -15.46
N HIS A 70 0.72 3.66 -14.49
CA HIS A 70 2.18 3.53 -14.67
C HIS A 70 2.96 2.51 -13.73
N ALA A 71 2.31 1.85 -12.74
CA ALA A 71 2.47 0.50 -12.07
C ALA A 71 3.51 -0.09 -11.03
N CYS A 72 3.03 -0.79 -9.92
CA CYS A 72 3.65 -1.87 -9.03
C CYS A 72 2.67 -2.68 -8.03
N THR A 73 2.69 -4.04 -7.85
CA THR A 73 1.73 -4.87 -7.00
C THR A 73 2.31 -6.14 -6.25
N TYR A 74 1.83 -6.55 -5.04
CA TYR A 74 2.21 -7.79 -4.26
C TYR A 74 0.97 -8.60 -3.78
N CYS A 75 0.92 -9.96 -3.72
CA CYS A 75 -0.32 -10.72 -3.30
C CYS A 75 -0.11 -12.13 -2.66
N VAL A 76 -1.06 -12.63 -1.85
CA VAL A 76 -1.15 -14.00 -1.26
C VAL A 76 -2.46 -14.73 -1.62
N GLY A 77 -2.55 -16.06 -1.49
CA GLY A 77 -3.76 -16.82 -1.85
C GLY A 77 -4.96 -16.53 -0.95
N GLY A 78 -6.18 -16.62 -1.48
CA GLY A 78 -7.42 -16.23 -0.77
C GLY A 78 -7.70 -16.97 0.53
N GLU A 79 -7.34 -18.25 0.59
CA GLU A 79 -7.49 -19.11 1.77
C GLU A 79 -6.43 -18.85 2.85
N THR A 80 -5.47 -17.95 2.60
CA THR A 80 -4.38 -17.68 3.55
C THR A 80 -4.97 -17.11 4.85
N PRO A 81 -4.83 -17.80 6.00
CA PRO A 81 -5.42 -17.33 7.24
C PRO A 81 -4.61 -16.14 7.79
N ILE A 82 -5.30 -15.05 8.11
CA ILE A 82 -4.75 -13.82 8.67
C ILE A 82 -5.04 -13.76 10.17
N LEU A 83 -4.05 -13.39 10.96
CA LEU A 83 -4.18 -13.29 12.42
C LEU A 83 -4.99 -12.07 12.82
N MET A 84 -6.17 -12.31 13.38
CA MET A 84 -7.10 -11.29 13.86
C MET A 84 -6.66 -10.73 15.22
N ALA A 85 -7.04 -9.49 15.56
CA ALA A 85 -6.67 -8.84 16.81
C ALA A 85 -7.20 -9.56 18.06
N ASP A 86 -8.28 -10.33 17.93
CA ASP A 86 -8.87 -11.16 18.98
C ASP A 86 -8.19 -12.52 19.16
N GLY A 87 -7.13 -12.79 18.38
CA GLY A 87 -6.36 -14.02 18.43
C GLY A 87 -6.96 -15.18 17.63
N ARG A 88 -8.02 -14.96 16.84
CA ARG A 88 -8.52 -15.92 15.85
C ARG A 88 -7.83 -15.72 14.49
N THR A 89 -8.22 -16.54 13.53
CA THR A 89 -7.82 -16.41 12.14
C THR A 89 -9.01 -16.22 11.23
N ARG A 90 -8.78 -15.54 10.10
CA ARG A 90 -9.76 -15.45 9.01
C ARG A 90 -9.05 -15.48 7.66
N PRO A 91 -9.59 -16.19 6.64
CA PRO A 91 -9.02 -16.13 5.29
C PRO A 91 -8.88 -14.68 4.82
N ILE A 92 -7.80 -14.37 4.11
CA ILE A 92 -7.56 -13.01 3.61
C ILE A 92 -8.70 -12.54 2.70
N ALA A 93 -9.27 -13.43 1.88
CA ALA A 93 -10.40 -13.13 0.99
C ALA A 93 -11.67 -12.71 1.75
N ASP A 94 -11.79 -13.13 3.01
CA ASP A 94 -12.94 -12.83 3.87
C ASP A 94 -12.75 -11.59 4.75
N LEU A 95 -11.58 -10.95 4.68
CA LEU A 95 -11.35 -9.70 5.38
C LEU A 95 -12.14 -8.54 4.76
N ARG A 96 -12.44 -7.56 5.59
CA ARG A 96 -13.18 -6.34 5.29
C ARG A 96 -12.41 -5.14 5.83
N ILE A 97 -12.58 -4.00 5.19
CA ILE A 97 -12.01 -2.74 5.68
C ILE A 97 -12.55 -2.46 7.08
N GLY A 98 -11.67 -2.01 7.98
CA GLY A 98 -11.95 -1.80 9.40
C GLY A 98 -11.75 -3.04 10.28
N ASP A 99 -11.54 -4.22 9.69
CA ASP A 99 -11.17 -5.41 10.47
C ASP A 99 -9.86 -5.16 11.24
N ARG A 100 -9.87 -5.49 12.53
CA ARG A 100 -8.69 -5.34 13.39
C ARG A 100 -7.87 -6.62 13.34
N ILE A 101 -6.65 -6.54 12.83
CA ILE A 101 -5.71 -7.66 12.68
C ILE A 101 -4.39 -7.36 13.38
N TYR A 102 -3.51 -8.35 13.43
CA TYR A 102 -2.12 -8.14 13.84
C TYR A 102 -1.22 -7.84 12.64
N GLY A 103 -0.47 -6.76 12.77
CA GLY A 103 0.81 -6.55 12.10
C GLY A 103 1.92 -6.44 13.13
N THR A 104 3.00 -5.77 12.78
CA THR A 104 4.15 -5.59 13.66
C THR A 104 4.71 -4.17 13.64
N ILE A 105 5.27 -3.75 14.76
CA ILE A 105 6.02 -2.50 14.89
C ILE A 105 7.44 -2.80 15.33
N GLU A 106 8.39 -2.05 14.80
CA GLU A 106 9.79 -2.17 15.16
C GLU A 106 10.11 -1.27 16.36
N SER A 107 10.72 -1.83 17.40
CA SER A 107 11.26 -1.09 18.55
C SER A 107 12.80 -1.18 18.54
N ARG A 108 13.49 -0.31 19.29
CA ARG A 108 14.98 -0.27 19.34
C ARG A 108 15.67 -1.62 19.65
N ALA A 109 14.95 -2.61 20.18
CA ALA A 109 15.50 -3.91 20.59
C ALA A 109 14.85 -5.14 19.92
N CYS A 110 13.63 -5.04 19.37
CA CYS A 110 12.93 -6.17 18.71
C CYS A 110 11.65 -5.72 17.99
N ARG A 111 11.14 -6.56 17.08
CA ARG A 111 9.82 -6.43 16.46
C ARG A 111 8.73 -6.93 17.41
N ARG A 112 7.59 -6.25 17.47
CA ARG A 112 6.48 -6.59 18.38
C ARG A 112 5.15 -6.63 17.64
N TYR A 113 4.25 -7.52 18.05
CA TYR A 113 2.89 -7.57 17.53
C TYR A 113 2.14 -6.29 17.90
N ALA A 114 1.47 -5.70 16.91
CA ALA A 114 0.65 -4.52 17.08
C ALA A 114 -0.71 -4.72 16.40
N VAL A 115 -1.77 -4.30 17.08
CA VAL A 115 -3.09 -4.28 16.46
C VAL A 115 -3.13 -3.14 15.46
N THR A 116 -3.60 -3.45 14.26
CA THR A 116 -3.78 -2.51 13.16
C THR A 116 -5.11 -2.78 12.47
N GLU A 117 -5.57 -1.83 11.68
CA GLU A 117 -6.82 -1.98 10.91
C GLU A 117 -6.49 -2.31 9.46
N VAL A 118 -7.33 -3.16 8.85
CA VAL A 118 -7.37 -3.34 7.41
C VAL A 118 -7.90 -2.05 6.80
N LEU A 119 -7.03 -1.31 6.13
CA LEU A 119 -7.33 -0.04 5.48
C LEU A 119 -7.87 -0.24 4.06
N ASP A 120 -7.55 -1.38 3.45
CA ASP A 120 -7.94 -1.72 2.08
C ASP A 120 -7.76 -3.22 1.84
N HIS A 121 -8.52 -3.80 0.91
CA HIS A 121 -8.52 -5.23 0.56
C HIS A 121 -8.89 -5.41 -0.92
N TRP A 122 -8.08 -6.12 -1.70
CA TRP A 122 -8.32 -6.32 -3.13
C TRP A 122 -7.78 -7.67 -3.61
N GLN A 123 -8.16 -8.03 -4.84
CA GLN A 123 -7.77 -9.24 -5.54
C GLN A 123 -7.05 -8.91 -6.86
N THR A 124 -6.05 -9.71 -7.23
CA THR A 124 -5.36 -9.70 -8.53
C THR A 124 -5.15 -11.13 -9.00
N VAL A 125 -5.28 -11.39 -10.30
CA VAL A 125 -4.94 -12.69 -10.90
C VAL A 125 -3.47 -12.66 -11.33
N LYS A 126 -2.67 -13.61 -10.85
CA LYS A 126 -1.24 -13.73 -11.18
C LYS A 126 -0.78 -15.19 -11.09
N GLN A 127 0.36 -15.47 -11.73
CA GLN A 127 1.13 -16.70 -11.47
C GLN A 127 1.39 -16.86 -9.96
N ALA A 128 0.97 -18.02 -9.43
CA ALA A 128 1.04 -18.31 -8.01
C ALA A 128 2.15 -19.34 -7.70
N TYR A 129 2.76 -19.17 -6.54
CA TYR A 129 3.83 -20.00 -6.00
C TYR A 129 3.43 -20.52 -4.63
N ARG A 130 3.73 -21.78 -4.34
CA ARG A 130 3.59 -22.39 -3.02
C ARG A 130 4.93 -22.32 -2.30
N VAL A 131 4.98 -21.61 -1.19
CA VAL A 131 6.11 -21.60 -0.25
C VAL A 131 5.83 -22.64 0.84
N ILE A 132 6.72 -23.62 0.99
CA ILE A 132 6.65 -24.69 1.98
C ILE A 132 7.77 -24.47 3.00
N LEU A 133 7.43 -24.50 4.30
CA LEU A 133 8.37 -24.33 5.40
C LEU A 133 8.55 -25.64 6.19
N ALA A 134 9.68 -25.76 6.88
CA ALA A 134 10.10 -26.98 7.58
C ALA A 134 9.20 -27.44 8.72
N ASP A 135 8.32 -26.57 9.22
CA ASP A 135 7.32 -26.93 10.22
C ASP A 135 5.98 -27.39 9.61
N GLY A 136 5.92 -27.53 8.28
CA GLY A 136 4.73 -27.89 7.52
C GLY A 136 3.88 -26.70 7.08
N THR A 137 4.26 -25.46 7.42
CA THR A 137 3.54 -24.26 6.97
C THR A 137 3.59 -24.14 5.45
N SER A 138 2.44 -23.99 4.81
CA SER A 138 2.31 -23.73 3.37
C SER A 138 1.61 -22.39 3.14
N ILE A 139 2.16 -21.56 2.26
CA ILE A 139 1.57 -20.26 1.86
C ILE A 139 1.59 -20.14 0.34
N ILE A 140 0.44 -19.80 -0.25
CA ILE A 140 0.35 -19.47 -1.68
C ILE A 140 0.56 -17.97 -1.84
N ALA A 141 1.45 -17.55 -2.74
CA ALA A 141 1.77 -16.15 -2.96
C ALA A 141 2.22 -15.86 -4.39
N SER A 142 2.15 -14.59 -4.81
CA SER A 142 2.70 -14.15 -6.09
C SER A 142 4.24 -14.13 -6.02
N GLY A 143 4.92 -14.30 -7.16
CA GLY A 143 6.39 -14.33 -7.19
C GLY A 143 7.06 -13.05 -6.68
N ASP A 144 6.37 -11.92 -6.78
CA ASP A 144 6.80 -10.61 -6.27
C ASP A 144 6.39 -10.35 -4.80
N HIS A 145 5.61 -11.23 -4.17
CA HIS A 145 5.22 -11.06 -2.77
C HIS A 145 6.44 -11.17 -1.83
N ARG A 146 6.44 -10.43 -0.71
CA ARG A 146 7.57 -10.41 0.23
C ARG A 146 7.21 -10.91 1.62
N PHE A 147 8.02 -11.83 2.13
CA PHE A 147 7.99 -12.26 3.52
C PHE A 147 9.22 -11.75 4.27
N LEU A 148 9.06 -11.48 5.57
CA LEU A 148 10.19 -11.14 6.43
C LEU A 148 10.94 -12.42 6.80
N SER A 149 12.25 -12.46 6.51
CA SER A 149 13.16 -13.51 6.92
C SER A 149 14.14 -13.03 8.00
N ASP A 150 14.90 -13.96 8.57
CA ASP A 150 16.06 -13.70 9.43
C ASP A 150 17.16 -12.88 8.75
N ARG A 151 17.10 -12.75 7.40
CA ARG A 151 18.00 -11.95 6.57
C ARG A 151 17.31 -10.74 5.93
N GLY A 152 16.15 -10.31 6.45
CA GLY A 152 15.37 -9.19 5.94
C GLY A 152 14.24 -9.60 5.00
N TRP A 153 13.65 -8.64 4.28
CA TRP A 153 12.53 -8.91 3.38
C TRP A 153 12.99 -9.63 2.11
N LYS A 154 12.32 -10.74 1.76
CA LYS A 154 12.64 -11.57 0.60
C LYS A 154 11.41 -11.79 -0.25
N HIS A 155 11.57 -11.68 -1.57
CA HIS A 155 10.54 -12.00 -2.55
C HIS A 155 10.31 -13.52 -2.62
N VAL A 156 9.11 -13.96 -2.97
CA VAL A 156 8.83 -15.40 -3.12
C VAL A 156 9.66 -16.04 -4.22
N LYS A 157 9.81 -15.37 -5.36
CA LYS A 157 10.63 -15.85 -6.48
C LYS A 157 11.55 -14.76 -6.99
N GLY A 158 12.72 -15.13 -7.52
CA GLY A 158 13.53 -14.25 -8.37
C GLY A 158 12.77 -13.77 -9.62
N ALA A 159 13.34 -12.86 -10.40
CA ALA A 159 12.77 -12.46 -11.69
C ALA A 159 12.99 -13.57 -12.74
N GLU A 160 11.98 -13.85 -13.59
CA GLU A 160 12.09 -14.84 -14.68
C GLU A 160 12.82 -14.28 -15.91
N HIS A 161 12.95 -12.95 -16.04
CA HIS A 161 13.67 -12.28 -17.12
C HIS A 161 14.46 -11.08 -16.57
N GLY A 162 15.69 -10.86 -17.05
CA GLY A 162 16.65 -9.84 -16.56
C GLY A 162 17.77 -10.45 -15.70
N PRO A 163 18.83 -9.68 -15.32
CA PRO A 163 19.89 -10.23 -14.48
C PRO A 163 19.32 -10.68 -13.11
N PRO A 164 19.73 -11.84 -12.61
CA PRO A 164 19.09 -12.46 -11.46
C PRO A 164 19.66 -11.88 -10.16
N GLN A 165 19.00 -10.92 -9.50
CA GLN A 165 19.47 -10.52 -8.15
C GLN A 165 18.50 -9.80 -7.21
N ARG A 166 17.18 -9.89 -7.39
CA ARG A 166 16.29 -9.52 -6.29
C ARG A 166 16.44 -10.50 -5.12
N PRO A 167 16.60 -10.03 -3.87
CA PRO A 167 16.57 -10.91 -2.71
C PRO A 167 15.26 -11.69 -2.71
N HIS A 168 15.38 -12.99 -2.92
CA HIS A 168 14.27 -13.92 -2.96
C HIS A 168 14.52 -15.04 -1.98
N LEU A 169 13.45 -15.74 -1.65
CA LEU A 169 13.51 -16.89 -0.76
C LEU A 169 14.32 -18.00 -1.42
N THR A 170 15.23 -18.55 -0.63
CA THR A 170 16.01 -19.74 -0.90
C THR A 170 15.81 -20.71 0.27
N THR A 171 16.22 -21.96 0.11
CA THR A 171 16.09 -22.97 1.18
C THR A 171 16.96 -22.68 2.41
N ASP A 172 17.85 -21.69 2.32
CA ASP A 172 18.69 -21.22 3.43
C ASP A 172 18.02 -20.14 4.28
N ASP A 173 16.91 -19.55 3.81
CA ASP A 173 16.21 -18.49 4.52
C ASP A 173 15.23 -19.05 5.56
N ARG A 174 15.08 -18.37 6.69
CA ARG A 174 14.07 -18.67 7.71
C ARG A 174 13.09 -17.52 7.84
N LEU A 175 11.81 -17.78 7.65
CA LEU A 175 10.78 -16.75 7.83
C LEU A 175 10.64 -16.37 9.30
N ILE A 176 10.30 -15.11 9.57
CA ILE A 176 10.00 -14.63 10.92
C ILE A 176 8.49 -14.74 11.15
N GLY A 177 8.11 -15.42 12.24
CA GLY A 177 6.71 -15.71 12.51
C GLY A 177 6.45 -16.77 13.58
N THR A 178 5.19 -17.20 13.66
CA THR A 178 4.73 -18.26 14.58
C THR A 178 4.57 -19.62 13.91
N GLY A 179 4.65 -19.69 12.58
CA GLY A 179 4.27 -20.89 11.82
C GLY A 179 2.76 -21.07 11.73
N ALA A 180 2.34 -22.12 11.03
CA ALA A 180 0.97 -22.37 10.66
C ALA A 180 0.00 -22.27 11.85
N PHE A 181 -1.16 -21.68 11.57
CA PHE A 181 -2.23 -21.60 12.54
C PHE A 181 -2.99 -22.94 12.62
N GLU A 182 -3.36 -23.33 13.83
CA GLU A 182 -4.18 -24.52 14.07
C GLU A 182 -5.64 -24.28 13.67
N GLU A 183 -6.31 -25.36 13.26
CA GLU A 183 -7.74 -25.32 12.96
C GLU A 183 -8.55 -25.13 14.25
N ALA A 184 -9.59 -24.29 14.15
CA ALA A 184 -10.53 -24.08 15.24
C ALA A 184 -11.29 -25.39 15.59
N PRO A 185 -11.73 -25.58 16.84
CA PRO A 185 -12.58 -26.72 17.21
C PRO A 185 -13.87 -26.72 16.40
N LYS A 186 -14.43 -27.90 16.15
CA LYS A 186 -15.70 -28.09 15.41
C LYS A 186 -16.90 -27.52 16.16
N GLN A 187 -16.74 -27.26 17.45
CA GLN A 187 -17.80 -26.81 18.35
C GLN A 187 -19.04 -27.70 18.36
N ASP A 188 -18.82 -29.00 18.16
CA ASP A 188 -19.87 -30.02 18.21
C ASP A 188 -20.38 -30.27 19.63
N ALA A 189 -21.24 -31.27 19.79
CA ALA A 189 -21.84 -31.60 21.08
C ALA A 189 -20.78 -31.95 22.16
N ASN A 190 -19.69 -32.63 21.77
CA ASN A 190 -18.62 -33.01 22.69
C ASN A 190 -17.83 -31.79 23.14
N TYR A 191 -17.45 -30.90 22.22
CA TYR A 191 -16.81 -29.63 22.57
C TYR A 191 -17.67 -28.80 23.54
N ARG A 192 -18.96 -28.64 23.22
CA ARG A 192 -19.88 -27.86 24.06
C ARG A 192 -20.01 -28.44 25.47
N ARG A 193 -20.12 -29.76 25.60
CA ARG A 193 -20.12 -30.46 26.90
C ARG A 193 -18.81 -30.28 27.66
N GLY A 194 -17.68 -30.39 26.96
CA GLY A 194 -16.34 -30.14 27.52
C GLY A 194 -16.23 -28.72 28.07
N TYR A 195 -16.64 -27.72 27.29
CA TYR A 195 -16.62 -26.31 27.69
C TYR A 195 -17.47 -26.04 28.94
N LEU A 196 -18.71 -26.54 28.97
CA LEU A 196 -19.57 -26.42 30.15
C LEU A 196 -18.93 -27.10 31.38
N HIS A 197 -18.30 -28.25 31.20
CA HIS A 197 -17.64 -28.96 32.29
C HIS A 197 -16.43 -28.18 32.82
N GLY A 198 -15.60 -27.63 31.92
CA GLY A 198 -14.47 -26.76 32.30
C GLY A 198 -14.91 -25.52 33.07
N MET A 199 -16.01 -24.89 32.65
CA MET A 199 -16.57 -23.73 33.35
C MET A 199 -17.07 -24.07 34.76
N ILE A 200 -17.70 -25.24 34.95
CA ILE A 200 -18.18 -25.70 36.27
C ILE A 200 -17.00 -26.04 37.18
N ARG A 201 -16.03 -26.81 36.66
CA ARG A 201 -14.85 -27.26 37.42
C ARG A 201 -13.83 -26.15 37.67
N GLY A 202 -13.89 -25.07 36.89
CA GLY A 202 -13.16 -23.84 37.12
C GLY A 202 -13.86 -22.86 38.07
N GLU A 203 -14.90 -23.29 38.80
CA GLU A 203 -15.65 -22.48 39.78
C GLU A 203 -16.44 -21.29 39.18
N GLY A 204 -16.64 -21.30 37.85
CA GLY A 204 -17.39 -20.26 37.13
C GLY A 204 -16.64 -18.93 36.97
N HIS A 205 -17.12 -18.08 36.07
CA HIS A 205 -16.59 -16.72 35.88
C HIS A 205 -17.74 -15.76 35.56
N THR A 206 -17.63 -14.53 36.03
CA THR A 206 -18.62 -13.46 35.81
C THR A 206 -18.44 -12.67 34.51
N ALA A 207 -17.49 -13.09 33.65
CA ALA A 207 -17.22 -12.37 32.40
C ALA A 207 -18.42 -12.56 31.45
N SER A 208 -18.95 -11.46 30.93
CA SER A 208 -20.15 -11.46 30.10
C SER A 208 -20.02 -12.38 28.89
N GLU A 209 -18.83 -12.47 28.29
CA GLU A 209 -18.57 -13.32 27.12
C GLU A 209 -18.68 -14.81 27.46
N ALA A 210 -18.06 -15.24 28.57
CA ALA A 210 -18.13 -16.63 29.04
C ALA A 210 -19.56 -16.99 29.48
N CYS A 211 -20.24 -16.09 30.19
CA CYS A 211 -21.64 -16.28 30.57
C CYS A 211 -22.57 -16.43 29.37
N ALA A 212 -22.39 -15.61 28.32
CA ALA A 212 -23.17 -15.71 27.10
C ALA A 212 -23.00 -17.06 26.40
N ARG A 213 -21.76 -17.53 26.26
CA ARG A 213 -21.47 -18.85 25.67
C ARG A 213 -22.02 -20.00 26.52
N VAL A 214 -21.94 -19.93 27.85
CA VAL A 214 -22.55 -20.93 28.75
C VAL A 214 -24.07 -20.98 28.55
N ARG A 215 -24.75 -19.82 28.45
CA ARG A 215 -26.19 -19.77 28.19
C ARG A 215 -26.52 -20.42 26.85
N GLU A 216 -25.78 -20.09 25.80
CA GLU A 216 -25.99 -20.68 24.47
C GLU A 216 -25.83 -22.21 24.49
N TYR A 217 -24.75 -22.73 25.07
CA TYR A 217 -24.49 -24.16 25.07
C TYR A 217 -25.47 -24.94 25.96
N ARG A 218 -25.92 -24.38 27.08
CA ARG A 218 -26.92 -25.01 27.96
C ARG A 218 -28.30 -25.16 27.32
N LEU A 219 -28.62 -24.39 26.29
CA LEU A 219 -29.87 -24.58 25.53
C LEU A 219 -29.84 -25.87 24.69
N ARG A 220 -28.64 -26.38 24.36
CA ARG A 220 -28.45 -27.50 23.44
C ARG A 220 -27.93 -28.76 24.12
N GLU A 221 -27.17 -28.61 25.21
CA GLU A 221 -26.48 -29.70 25.89
C GLU A 221 -26.71 -29.66 27.40
N ARG A 222 -26.80 -30.83 28.04
CA ARG A 222 -26.74 -30.93 29.50
C ARG A 222 -25.27 -30.94 29.96
N PRO A 223 -24.90 -30.17 31.00
CA PRO A 223 -23.54 -30.22 31.54
C PRO A 223 -23.27 -31.60 32.15
N PRO A 224 -22.16 -32.27 31.80
CA PRO A 224 -21.80 -33.52 32.46
C PRO A 224 -21.38 -33.22 33.91
N TYR A 225 -21.93 -33.98 34.87
CA TYR A 225 -21.51 -33.93 36.27
C TYR A 225 -20.30 -34.82 36.50
N ASP A 226 -20.22 -35.94 35.79
CA ASP A 226 -19.13 -36.91 35.89
C ASP A 226 -18.03 -36.65 34.85
N TRP A 227 -16.83 -37.12 35.17
CA TRP A 227 -15.72 -37.15 34.21
C TRP A 227 -15.99 -38.25 33.17
N PRO A 228 -15.87 -37.98 31.86
CA PRO A 228 -15.95 -39.03 30.86
C PRO A 228 -14.76 -39.99 31.02
N ASP A 229 -15.02 -41.29 30.91
CA ASP A 229 -13.99 -42.32 30.98
C ASP A 229 -12.99 -42.22 29.82
N SER A 230 -13.48 -41.88 28.62
CA SER A 230 -12.68 -41.67 27.41
C SER A 230 -13.12 -40.41 26.66
N PRO A 231 -12.60 -39.22 27.02
CA PRO A 231 -12.90 -38.00 26.28
C PRO A 231 -12.22 -38.00 24.91
N ASP A 232 -12.95 -37.57 23.89
CA ASP A 232 -12.41 -37.30 22.56
C ASP A 232 -11.69 -35.94 22.49
N ASP A 233 -11.12 -35.64 21.32
CA ASP A 233 -10.37 -34.41 21.09
C ASP A 233 -11.24 -33.16 21.29
N GLU A 234 -12.47 -33.17 20.77
CA GLU A 234 -13.36 -32.02 20.83
C GLU A 234 -13.79 -31.72 22.27
N TRP A 235 -14.13 -32.75 23.05
CA TRP A 235 -14.38 -32.59 24.48
C TRP A 235 -13.18 -32.03 25.22
N ALA A 236 -11.97 -32.55 24.95
CA ALA A 236 -10.75 -32.07 25.60
C ALA A 236 -10.42 -30.61 25.24
N LYS A 237 -10.62 -30.20 23.99
CA LYS A 237 -10.50 -28.80 23.53
C LYS A 237 -11.50 -27.90 24.26
N GLY A 238 -12.76 -28.31 24.33
CA GLY A 238 -13.82 -27.60 25.04
C GLY A 238 -13.50 -27.45 26.52
N PHE A 239 -13.09 -28.54 27.18
CA PHE A 239 -12.70 -28.54 28.59
C PHE A 239 -11.56 -27.54 28.88
N LEU A 240 -10.51 -27.54 28.05
CA LEU A 240 -9.40 -26.58 28.15
C LEU A 240 -9.87 -25.13 27.99
N ALA A 241 -10.76 -24.83 27.04
CA ALA A 241 -11.32 -23.50 26.88
C ALA A 241 -12.17 -23.07 28.09
N GLY A 242 -13.06 -23.94 28.57
CA GLY A 242 -13.91 -23.63 29.72
C GLY A 242 -13.10 -23.37 30.98
N VAL A 243 -12.10 -24.20 31.28
CA VAL A 243 -11.27 -24.00 32.49
C VAL A 243 -10.35 -22.77 32.36
N PHE A 244 -9.88 -22.47 31.15
CA PHE A 244 -9.08 -21.26 30.89
C PHE A 244 -9.94 -19.98 30.98
N ASP A 245 -11.17 -19.99 30.48
CA ASP A 245 -12.09 -18.88 30.68
C ASP A 245 -12.40 -18.69 32.16
N ALA A 246 -12.60 -19.78 32.89
CA ALA A 246 -12.94 -19.76 34.31
C ALA A 246 -11.78 -19.26 35.21
N THR A 247 -10.57 -19.77 35.02
CA THR A 247 -9.45 -19.58 35.96
C THR A 247 -8.12 -19.22 35.29
N GLY A 248 -8.09 -19.27 33.96
CA GLY A 248 -6.90 -19.01 33.18
C GLY A 248 -6.55 -17.53 33.08
N SER A 249 -5.27 -17.27 32.90
CA SER A 249 -4.71 -15.95 32.66
C SER A 249 -3.62 -15.98 31.59
N TYR A 250 -3.48 -14.87 30.89
CA TYR A 250 -2.37 -14.63 29.98
C TYR A 250 -1.89 -13.20 30.20
N SER A 251 -0.74 -13.07 30.86
CA SER A 251 -0.12 -11.78 31.16
C SER A 251 1.39 -11.88 30.98
N ASP A 252 2.00 -10.82 30.45
CA ASP A 252 3.45 -10.74 30.18
C ASP A 252 4.02 -11.93 29.40
N GLY A 253 3.19 -12.55 28.55
CA GLY A 253 3.57 -13.72 27.76
C GLY A 253 3.64 -15.01 28.55
N VAL A 254 2.92 -15.11 29.66
CA VAL A 254 2.82 -16.34 30.44
C VAL A 254 1.36 -16.77 30.51
N LEU A 255 1.05 -17.90 29.89
CA LEU A 255 -0.27 -18.52 29.94
C LEU A 255 -0.33 -19.51 31.10
N ARG A 256 -1.24 -19.29 32.04
CA ARG A 256 -1.46 -20.15 33.21
C ARG A 256 -2.92 -20.52 33.38
N ILE A 257 -3.17 -21.72 33.92
CA ILE A 257 -4.46 -22.16 34.43
C ILE A 257 -4.26 -22.54 35.90
N HIS A 258 -5.05 -21.99 36.80
CA HIS A 258 -4.94 -22.19 38.24
C HIS A 258 -6.17 -22.91 38.78
N ASN A 259 -6.01 -23.98 39.55
CA ASN A 259 -7.14 -24.63 40.19
C ASN A 259 -6.75 -25.25 41.54
N ALA A 260 -7.66 -25.20 42.51
CA ALA A 260 -7.47 -25.80 43.84
C ALA A 260 -7.66 -27.32 43.83
N ALA A 261 -8.47 -27.86 42.91
CA ALA A 261 -8.72 -29.28 42.79
C ALA A 261 -7.62 -29.95 41.94
N ALA A 262 -6.86 -30.86 42.56
CA ALA A 262 -5.78 -31.60 41.89
C ALA A 262 -6.25 -32.34 40.62
N VAL A 263 -7.45 -32.94 40.65
CA VAL A 263 -8.05 -33.66 39.52
C VAL A 263 -8.24 -32.78 38.28
N VAL A 264 -8.53 -31.47 38.47
CA VAL A 264 -8.68 -30.53 37.35
C VAL A 264 -7.32 -30.23 36.73
N ALA A 265 -6.29 -30.00 37.55
CA ALA A 265 -4.93 -29.77 37.08
C ALA A 265 -4.36 -31.00 36.35
N GLU A 266 -4.64 -32.21 36.84
CA GLU A 266 -4.29 -33.47 36.17
C GLU A 266 -4.99 -33.61 34.81
N ARG A 267 -6.29 -33.29 34.73
CA ARG A 267 -7.00 -33.34 33.45
C ARG A 267 -6.48 -32.29 32.47
N VAL A 268 -6.20 -31.07 32.92
CA VAL A 268 -5.57 -30.03 32.09
C VAL A 268 -4.23 -30.53 31.55
N THR A 269 -3.40 -31.10 32.41
CA THR A 269 -2.10 -31.69 32.04
C THR A 269 -2.28 -32.79 30.99
N SER A 270 -3.21 -33.72 31.21
CA SER A 270 -3.51 -34.81 30.27
C SER A 270 -3.99 -34.29 28.90
N SER A 271 -4.90 -33.32 28.87
CA SER A 271 -5.37 -32.69 27.64
C SER A 271 -4.26 -31.92 26.91
N LEU A 272 -3.39 -31.19 27.63
CA LEU A 272 -2.24 -30.51 27.01
C LEU A 272 -1.23 -31.51 26.43
N LYS A 273 -0.98 -32.65 27.12
CA LYS A 273 -0.17 -33.75 26.58
C LYS A 273 -0.77 -34.32 25.30
N ARG A 274 -2.09 -34.53 25.26
CA ARG A 274 -2.82 -35.03 24.09
C ARG A 274 -2.60 -34.18 22.84
N PHE A 275 -2.53 -32.85 22.99
CA PHE A 275 -2.29 -31.91 21.87
C PHE A 275 -0.82 -31.53 21.70
N CYS A 276 0.11 -32.21 22.38
CA CYS A 276 1.54 -31.93 22.34
C CYS A 276 1.85 -30.45 22.64
N ILE A 277 1.15 -29.84 23.60
CA ILE A 277 1.39 -28.47 24.06
C ILE A 277 2.39 -28.51 25.22
N PRO A 278 3.61 -27.93 25.10
CA PRO A 278 4.61 -27.95 26.16
C PRO A 278 4.12 -27.20 27.40
N HIS A 279 4.17 -27.85 28.56
CA HIS A 279 3.70 -27.29 29.82
C HIS A 279 4.52 -27.78 31.03
N VAL A 280 4.44 -27.02 32.11
CA VAL A 280 4.99 -27.36 33.42
C VAL A 280 3.90 -27.22 34.46
N VAL A 281 3.86 -28.18 35.38
CA VAL A 281 3.01 -28.12 36.57
C VAL A 281 3.81 -27.42 37.67
N GLU A 282 3.32 -26.28 38.14
CA GLU A 282 3.94 -25.49 39.21
C GLU A 282 3.60 -26.10 40.58
N SER A 283 4.49 -25.94 41.56
CA SER A 283 4.23 -26.38 42.94
C SER A 283 2.96 -25.73 43.52
N PRO A 284 2.20 -26.44 44.37
CA PRO A 284 1.03 -25.86 45.03
C PRO A 284 1.40 -24.61 45.82
N ARG A 285 0.56 -23.57 45.73
CA ARG A 285 0.65 -22.39 46.60
C ARG A 285 0.19 -22.73 48.01
N SER A 286 0.43 -21.83 48.96
CA SER A 286 0.02 -21.97 50.38
C SER A 286 -1.48 -22.20 50.57
N ASN A 287 -2.32 -21.81 49.60
CA ASN A 287 -3.76 -22.05 49.58
C ASN A 287 -4.18 -23.34 48.86
N GLY A 288 -3.24 -24.25 48.56
CA GLY A 288 -3.49 -25.51 47.86
C GLY A 288 -3.67 -25.39 46.34
N CYS A 289 -3.74 -24.17 45.80
CA CYS A 289 -3.93 -23.94 44.37
C CYS A 289 -2.69 -24.32 43.56
N ARG A 290 -2.89 -25.11 42.50
CA ARG A 290 -1.83 -25.56 41.60
C ARG A 290 -1.94 -24.86 40.25
N GLY A 291 -0.82 -24.38 39.72
CA GLY A 291 -0.74 -23.75 38.40
C GLY A 291 -0.27 -24.74 37.34
N VAL A 292 -0.88 -24.73 36.17
CA VAL A 292 -0.35 -25.35 34.95
C VAL A 292 0.04 -24.22 34.00
N ARG A 293 1.31 -24.15 33.62
CA ARG A 293 1.87 -23.09 32.76
C ARG A 293 2.28 -23.66 31.41
N VAL A 294 1.89 -23.00 30.32
CA VAL A 294 2.35 -23.33 28.95
C VAL A 294 3.73 -22.67 28.71
N CYS A 295 4.69 -23.42 28.17
CA CYS A 295 6.12 -23.10 28.29
C CYS A 295 6.83 -22.50 27.06
N ALA A 296 6.13 -22.11 26.00
CA ALA A 296 6.78 -22.01 24.68
C ALA A 296 6.37 -20.82 23.79
N GLY A 297 6.15 -19.65 24.42
CA GLY A 297 6.10 -18.37 23.71
C GLY A 297 4.89 -18.22 22.76
N PRO A 298 4.89 -17.18 21.90
CA PRO A 298 3.73 -16.81 21.10
C PRO A 298 3.16 -17.94 20.23
N ARG A 299 4.00 -18.84 19.66
CA ARG A 299 3.54 -19.99 18.88
C ARG A 299 2.65 -20.91 19.70
N GLN A 300 3.15 -21.43 20.83
CA GLN A 300 2.38 -22.41 21.60
C GLN A 300 1.18 -21.77 22.30
N HIS A 301 1.23 -20.47 22.61
CA HIS A 301 0.05 -19.73 23.08
C HIS A 301 -1.01 -19.59 21.99
N LEU A 302 -0.64 -19.23 20.75
CA LEU A 302 -1.58 -19.19 19.62
C LEU A 302 -2.15 -20.57 19.31
N ARG A 303 -1.33 -21.63 19.32
CA ARG A 303 -1.82 -23.01 19.15
C ARG A 303 -2.86 -23.34 20.21
N PHE A 304 -2.61 -23.01 21.48
CA PHE A 304 -3.60 -23.18 22.54
C PHE A 304 -4.89 -22.40 22.26
N PHE A 305 -4.79 -21.11 21.89
CA PHE A 305 -5.97 -20.28 21.62
C PHE A 305 -6.79 -20.75 20.41
N HIS A 306 -6.13 -21.18 19.33
CA HIS A 306 -6.79 -21.66 18.12
C HIS A 306 -7.45 -23.03 18.35
N LEU A 307 -6.72 -23.99 18.96
CA LEU A 307 -7.25 -25.33 19.23
C LEU A 307 -8.42 -25.32 20.21
N THR A 308 -8.42 -24.39 21.17
CA THR A 308 -9.43 -24.38 22.24
C THR A 308 -10.52 -23.34 22.02
N ASP A 309 -10.28 -22.26 21.28
CA ASP A 309 -11.21 -21.13 21.08
C ASP A 309 -11.84 -20.55 22.38
N PRO A 310 -11.07 -20.03 23.37
CA PRO A 310 -11.64 -19.49 24.61
C PRO A 310 -12.60 -18.31 24.39
N ALA A 311 -13.68 -18.18 25.15
CA ALA A 311 -14.67 -17.11 24.98
C ALA A 311 -14.11 -15.73 25.33
N ILE A 312 -13.25 -15.64 26.35
CA ILE A 312 -12.75 -14.37 26.87
C ILE A 312 -11.55 -13.87 26.02
N ARG A 313 -11.85 -13.17 24.92
CA ARG A 313 -10.83 -12.74 23.93
C ARG A 313 -9.76 -11.79 24.47
N ARG A 314 -10.08 -10.97 25.46
CA ARG A 314 -9.08 -10.10 26.12
C ARG A 314 -7.92 -10.91 26.75
N LYS A 315 -8.15 -12.18 27.12
CA LYS A 315 -7.11 -13.11 27.61
C LYS A 315 -6.25 -13.72 26.48
N CYS A 316 -6.55 -13.43 25.22
CA CYS A 316 -5.86 -14.01 24.06
C CYS A 316 -4.98 -12.98 23.31
N SER A 317 -4.87 -11.74 23.82
CA SER A 317 -4.17 -10.65 23.13
C SER A 317 -2.65 -10.86 23.06
N LEU A 318 -2.07 -10.68 21.87
CA LEU A 318 -0.62 -10.64 21.64
C LEU A 318 -0.05 -9.22 21.61
N GLY A 319 -0.87 -8.18 21.80
CA GLY A 319 -0.42 -6.79 21.71
C GLY A 319 0.84 -6.51 22.53
N GLY A 320 1.85 -5.94 21.88
CA GLY A 320 3.13 -5.59 22.51
C GLY A 320 4.09 -6.76 22.75
N ARG A 321 3.71 -8.01 22.43
CA ARG A 321 4.61 -9.17 22.56
C ARG A 321 5.71 -9.12 21.50
N ALA A 322 6.93 -9.47 21.91
CA ALA A 322 8.04 -9.64 20.97
C ALA A 322 7.74 -10.77 19.99
N VAL A 323 8.02 -10.52 18.72
CA VAL A 323 8.04 -11.53 17.65
C VAL A 323 9.36 -12.29 17.76
N ASN A 324 9.52 -13.07 18.83
CA ASN A 324 10.66 -13.93 19.04
C ASN A 324 10.16 -15.30 19.53
N GLY A 325 10.58 -16.37 18.87
CA GLY A 325 10.26 -17.74 19.23
C GLY A 325 11.13 -18.73 18.43
N PRO A 326 11.39 -19.93 18.95
CA PRO A 326 12.31 -20.92 18.38
C PRO A 326 11.71 -21.69 17.18
N CYS A 327 10.89 -21.03 16.35
CA CYS A 327 10.24 -21.68 15.22
C CYS A 327 11.24 -21.79 14.08
N ASP A 328 11.63 -23.01 13.72
CA ASP A 328 12.42 -23.28 12.52
C ASP A 328 11.53 -23.17 11.28
N LEU A 329 11.20 -21.93 10.89
CA LEU A 329 10.44 -21.62 9.66
C LEU A 329 11.37 -21.55 8.45
N ARG A 330 12.32 -22.49 8.35
CA ARG A 330 13.20 -22.62 7.19
C ARG A 330 12.37 -22.91 5.95
N VAL A 331 12.65 -22.24 4.85
CA VAL A 331 12.03 -22.53 3.56
C VAL A 331 12.53 -23.90 3.07
N GLU A 332 11.63 -24.82 2.78
CA GLU A 332 11.97 -26.12 2.20
C GLU A 332 11.81 -26.13 0.68
N ALA A 333 10.75 -25.50 0.18
CA ALA A 333 10.47 -25.48 -1.24
C ALA A 333 9.68 -24.24 -1.65
N ILE A 334 9.86 -23.84 -2.91
CA ILE A 334 9.11 -22.78 -3.58
C ILE A 334 8.69 -23.33 -4.95
N GLU A 335 7.43 -23.72 -5.05
CA GLU A 335 6.92 -24.46 -6.21
C GLU A 335 5.99 -23.56 -7.03
N PRO A 336 6.21 -23.36 -8.34
CA PRO A 336 5.22 -22.72 -9.18
C PRO A 336 3.99 -23.62 -9.28
N LEU A 337 2.79 -23.06 -9.10
CA LEU A 337 1.55 -23.83 -9.26
C LEU A 337 1.19 -24.08 -10.74
N GLY A 338 1.91 -23.46 -11.68
CA GLY A 338 1.66 -23.59 -13.12
C GLY A 338 0.35 -22.95 -13.58
N VAL A 339 -0.33 -22.22 -12.70
CA VAL A 339 -1.62 -21.57 -12.97
C VAL A 339 -1.63 -20.14 -12.44
N GLU A 340 -2.40 -19.28 -13.10
CA GLU A 340 -2.78 -18.00 -12.54
C GLU A 340 -4.02 -18.17 -11.67
N LEU A 341 -3.99 -17.60 -10.46
CA LEU A 341 -5.11 -17.69 -9.51
C LEU A 341 -5.45 -16.31 -8.95
N PRO A 342 -6.70 -16.11 -8.49
CA PRO A 342 -7.07 -15.03 -7.59
C PRO A 342 -6.16 -14.99 -6.34
N LEU A 343 -5.32 -13.96 -6.26
CA LEU A 343 -4.53 -13.64 -5.09
C LEU A 343 -5.02 -12.33 -4.49
N TYR A 344 -4.95 -12.22 -3.18
CA TYR A 344 -5.48 -11.13 -2.39
C TYR A 344 -4.36 -10.44 -1.64
N ASP A 345 -4.60 -9.18 -1.31
CA ASP A 345 -3.71 -8.45 -0.43
C ASP A 345 -4.48 -7.32 0.27
N ILE A 346 -3.92 -6.83 1.37
CA ILE A 346 -4.52 -5.86 2.27
C ILE A 346 -3.55 -4.73 2.58
N THR A 347 -4.08 -3.54 2.89
CA THR A 347 -3.26 -2.46 3.45
C THR A 347 -3.53 -2.37 4.94
N THR A 348 -2.47 -2.14 5.71
CA THR A 348 -2.52 -2.04 7.16
C THR A 348 -1.78 -0.78 7.61
N GLY A 349 -2.14 -0.25 8.77
CA GLY A 349 -1.44 0.91 9.35
C GLY A 349 0.01 0.62 9.76
N THR A 350 0.39 -0.64 9.93
CA THR A 350 1.76 -1.04 10.36
C THR A 350 2.73 -1.31 9.21
N GLY A 351 2.26 -1.45 7.97
CA GLY A 351 3.15 -1.79 6.84
C GLY A 351 3.25 -3.30 6.56
N ASP A 352 2.62 -4.14 7.38
CA ASP A 352 2.68 -5.60 7.30
C ASP A 352 1.46 -6.27 7.97
N PHE A 353 1.36 -7.59 7.86
CA PHE A 353 0.36 -8.43 8.51
C PHE A 353 0.89 -9.86 8.72
N ILE A 354 0.21 -10.66 9.55
CA ILE A 354 0.60 -12.06 9.80
C ILE A 354 -0.24 -13.01 8.92
N ALA A 355 0.38 -13.60 7.90
CA ALA A 355 -0.20 -14.55 6.95
C ALA A 355 0.26 -15.98 7.25
N ASN A 356 -0.66 -16.83 7.69
CA ASN A 356 -0.39 -18.19 8.14
C ASN A 356 0.83 -18.30 9.07
N GLY A 357 0.91 -17.35 10.01
CA GLY A 357 2.00 -17.24 10.96
C GLY A 357 3.25 -16.53 10.47
N ALA A 358 3.45 -16.33 9.16
CA ALA A 358 4.59 -15.59 8.61
C ALA A 358 4.29 -14.08 8.51
N ILE A 359 5.30 -13.24 8.75
CA ILE A 359 5.16 -11.79 8.55
C ILE A 359 5.24 -11.46 7.07
N SER A 360 4.17 -10.85 6.56
CA SER A 360 3.91 -10.53 5.17
C SER A 360 3.88 -9.01 4.95
N HIS A 361 4.55 -8.51 3.92
CA HIS A 361 4.66 -7.09 3.62
C HIS A 361 3.41 -6.51 2.91
N ASN A 362 3.11 -5.22 3.09
CA ASN A 362 2.07 -4.50 2.32
C ASN A 362 2.65 -3.56 1.20
N CYS A 363 2.06 -2.44 0.78
CA CYS A 363 2.67 -1.52 -0.22
C CYS A 363 2.26 -0.08 0.07
N PHE A 364 3.13 0.90 -0.23
CA PHE A 364 3.11 2.21 0.44
C PHE A 364 2.83 3.43 -0.49
N ALA A 365 2.99 3.40 -1.83
CA ALA A 365 2.84 4.58 -2.75
C ALA A 365 1.40 5.12 -2.99
N ARG A 366 0.51 4.88 -2.03
CA ARG A 366 -0.94 4.74 -2.13
C ARG A 366 -1.87 5.88 -1.58
N PRO A 367 -1.49 6.76 -0.65
CA PRO A 367 -2.45 7.49 0.19
C PRO A 367 -3.47 8.43 -0.48
N THR A 368 -3.29 8.88 -1.73
CA THR A 368 -4.21 9.85 -2.37
C THR A 368 -5.51 9.23 -2.94
N HIS A 369 -5.58 7.89 -3.04
CA HIS A 369 -6.80 7.13 -3.41
C HIS A 369 -7.69 6.76 -2.22
N ALA A 370 -7.12 6.67 -1.03
CA ALA A 370 -7.86 6.35 0.20
C ALA A 370 -8.98 7.37 0.48
N TYR A 371 -8.79 8.63 0.08
CA TYR A 371 -9.78 9.71 0.20
C TYR A 371 -10.99 9.58 -0.73
N LEU A 372 -10.91 8.70 -1.73
CA LEU A 372 -12.00 8.47 -2.69
C LEU A 372 -12.71 7.14 -2.46
N ASN A 373 -12.44 6.41 -1.37
CA ASN A 373 -12.86 5.01 -1.15
C ASN A 373 -12.46 4.07 -2.31
N LEU A 374 -11.31 4.35 -2.94
CA LEU A 374 -10.72 3.52 -3.99
C LEU A 374 -9.43 2.88 -3.52
N SER A 375 -9.22 1.63 -3.90
CA SER A 375 -8.12 0.78 -3.46
C SER A 375 -6.78 1.30 -3.99
N PRO A 376 -5.87 1.80 -3.15
CA PRO A 376 -4.68 2.45 -3.67
C PRO A 376 -3.61 1.66 -4.51
N ARG A 377 -3.72 0.34 -4.73
CA ARG A 377 -2.76 -0.64 -5.43
C ARG A 377 -3.62 -1.40 -6.44
N GLY A 378 -4.94 -1.51 -6.23
CA GLY A 378 -5.83 -2.10 -7.23
C GLY A 378 -6.28 -1.05 -8.25
N ASP A 379 -6.69 0.11 -7.76
CA ASP A 379 -7.38 1.13 -8.55
C ASP A 379 -6.45 2.20 -9.09
N PHE A 380 -5.30 2.47 -8.46
CA PHE A 380 -4.41 3.55 -8.92
C PHE A 380 -4.03 3.40 -10.40
N GLU A 381 -3.79 2.18 -10.87
CA GLU A 381 -3.31 1.91 -12.24
C GLU A 381 -4.39 1.34 -13.15
N LYS A 382 -5.47 0.82 -12.55
CA LYS A 382 -6.56 0.09 -13.22
C LYS A 382 -7.91 0.75 -13.06
N THR A 383 -8.03 1.83 -12.29
CA THR A 383 -9.30 2.50 -12.00
C THR A 383 -9.05 3.99 -11.88
N VAL A 384 -9.07 4.67 -13.02
CA VAL A 384 -8.91 6.12 -13.03
C VAL A 384 -10.26 6.76 -12.71
N VAL A 385 -10.32 7.56 -11.64
CA VAL A 385 -11.46 8.45 -11.40
C VAL A 385 -11.39 9.60 -12.38
N VAL A 386 -12.49 9.83 -13.06
CA VAL A 386 -12.63 10.86 -14.07
C VAL A 386 -13.72 11.82 -13.64
N LYS A 387 -13.35 13.06 -13.36
CA LYS A 387 -14.30 14.11 -13.00
C LYS A 387 -14.95 14.67 -14.27
N THR A 388 -16.03 14.05 -14.73
CA THR A 388 -16.60 14.35 -16.06
C THR A 388 -17.21 15.74 -16.17
N ASN A 389 -17.67 16.33 -15.07
CA ASN A 389 -18.20 17.69 -15.02
C ASN A 389 -17.17 18.76 -14.62
N VAL A 390 -15.88 18.41 -14.51
CA VAL A 390 -14.85 19.28 -13.90
C VAL A 390 -14.75 20.65 -14.57
N ALA A 391 -14.90 20.71 -15.91
CA ALA A 391 -14.83 21.95 -16.66
C ALA A 391 -16.03 22.88 -16.34
N GLN A 392 -17.23 22.32 -16.19
CA GLN A 392 -18.43 23.08 -15.81
C GLN A 392 -18.30 23.65 -14.39
N VAL A 393 -17.79 22.84 -13.46
CA VAL A 393 -17.55 23.26 -12.07
C VAL A 393 -16.48 24.35 -12.03
N LEU A 394 -15.38 24.16 -12.77
CA LEU A 394 -14.31 25.14 -12.91
C LEU A 394 -14.85 26.48 -13.43
N ARG A 395 -15.65 26.48 -14.50
CA ARG A 395 -16.28 27.70 -15.03
C ARG A 395 -17.09 28.45 -13.97
N ARG A 396 -17.87 27.73 -13.15
CA ARG A 396 -18.66 28.32 -12.05
C ARG A 396 -17.77 28.87 -10.93
N GLU A 397 -16.69 28.17 -10.58
CA GLU A 397 -15.76 28.62 -9.54
C GLU A 397 -14.99 29.89 -9.95
N LEU A 398 -14.54 29.94 -11.21
CA LEU A 398 -13.81 31.07 -11.78
C LEU A 398 -14.69 32.32 -11.97
N ALA A 399 -16.01 32.14 -12.16
CA ALA A 399 -16.96 33.23 -12.27
C ALA A 399 -17.30 33.91 -10.92
N LYS A 400 -16.84 33.38 -9.78
CA LYS A 400 -17.11 33.96 -8.47
C LYS A 400 -16.39 35.31 -8.33
N PRO A 401 -17.05 36.37 -7.81
CA PRO A 401 -16.39 37.68 -7.58
C PRO A 401 -15.17 37.63 -6.65
N SER A 402 -15.06 36.55 -5.85
CA SER A 402 -13.93 36.31 -4.95
C SER A 402 -12.67 35.79 -5.64
N TRP A 403 -12.77 35.32 -6.89
CA TRP A 403 -11.63 34.79 -7.64
C TRP A 403 -10.70 35.94 -8.03
N LYS A 404 -9.40 35.83 -7.73
CA LYS A 404 -8.44 36.93 -7.94
C LYS A 404 -7.51 36.70 -9.14
N GLY A 405 -7.78 35.69 -9.96
CA GLY A 405 -6.95 35.36 -11.11
C GLY A 405 -5.58 34.77 -10.72
N GLU A 406 -5.47 34.12 -9.56
CA GLU A 406 -4.23 33.48 -9.15
C GLU A 406 -3.85 32.31 -10.07
N ARG A 407 -2.54 32.05 -10.21
CA ARG A 407 -2.04 30.96 -11.06
C ARG A 407 -2.56 29.58 -10.59
N VAL A 408 -3.06 28.80 -11.54
CA VAL A 408 -3.48 27.40 -11.34
C VAL A 408 -2.44 26.43 -11.91
N ALA A 409 -2.04 25.43 -11.12
CA ALA A 409 -1.12 24.39 -11.58
C ALA A 409 -1.85 23.06 -11.88
N MET A 410 -1.44 22.41 -12.97
CA MET A 410 -1.87 21.10 -13.40
C MET A 410 -0.69 20.11 -13.36
N GLY A 411 -0.96 18.84 -13.07
CA GLY A 411 0.10 17.83 -12.94
C GLY A 411 0.78 17.81 -11.58
N THR A 412 0.14 18.35 -10.54
CA THR A 412 0.70 18.40 -9.18
C THR A 412 0.55 17.08 -8.44
N ASN A 413 -0.52 16.33 -8.71
CA ASN A 413 -0.85 15.07 -8.03
C ASN A 413 -0.94 13.90 -9.02
N THR A 414 -1.64 14.06 -10.15
CA THR A 414 -1.71 13.07 -11.22
C THR A 414 -1.47 13.72 -12.58
N ASP A 415 -1.08 12.92 -13.56
CA ASP A 415 -0.75 13.42 -14.89
C ASP A 415 -2.03 13.80 -15.67
N PRO A 416 -2.16 15.07 -16.12
CA PRO A 416 -3.34 15.54 -16.86
C PRO A 416 -3.43 14.99 -18.29
N TYR A 417 -2.30 14.52 -18.85
CA TYR A 417 -2.18 13.99 -20.21
C TYR A 417 -1.79 12.51 -20.20
N GLN A 418 -2.20 11.77 -19.17
CA GLN A 418 -2.14 10.30 -19.19
C GLN A 418 -3.03 9.70 -20.30
N ARG A 419 -2.83 8.42 -20.63
CA ARG A 419 -3.46 7.77 -21.80
C ARG A 419 -4.96 7.99 -21.91
N CYS A 420 -5.70 8.00 -20.79
CA CYS A 420 -7.15 8.15 -20.81
C CYS A 420 -7.65 9.52 -21.29
N GLU A 421 -6.81 10.56 -21.26
CA GLU A 421 -7.13 11.87 -21.84
C GLU A 421 -7.44 11.78 -23.35
N GLY A 422 -6.87 10.81 -24.06
CA GLY A 422 -7.20 10.55 -25.47
C GLY A 422 -8.65 10.14 -25.72
N ARG A 423 -9.35 9.62 -24.71
CA ARG A 423 -10.77 9.23 -24.76
C ARG A 423 -11.67 10.28 -24.14
N TYR A 424 -11.26 10.83 -23.00
CA TYR A 424 -12.09 11.73 -22.19
C TYR A 424 -12.03 13.18 -22.65
N SER A 425 -10.89 13.62 -23.17
CA SER A 425 -10.72 14.95 -23.75
C SER A 425 -11.19 16.09 -22.82
N LEU A 426 -10.88 16.01 -21.52
CA LEU A 426 -11.29 17.03 -20.53
C LEU A 426 -10.41 18.27 -20.59
N MET A 427 -9.16 18.12 -21.02
CA MET A 427 -8.17 19.20 -20.97
C MET A 427 -8.51 20.42 -21.85
N PRO A 428 -8.99 20.28 -23.10
CA PRO A 428 -9.34 21.43 -23.94
C PRO A 428 -10.32 22.39 -23.25
N GLU A 429 -11.41 21.87 -22.65
CA GLU A 429 -12.41 22.70 -22.00
C GLU A 429 -11.88 23.32 -20.69
N ILE A 430 -11.03 22.62 -19.94
CA ILE A 430 -10.33 23.17 -18.77
C ILE A 430 -9.44 24.36 -19.18
N ILE A 431 -8.67 24.20 -20.26
CA ILE A 431 -7.77 25.23 -20.78
C ILE A 431 -8.57 26.47 -21.22
N SER A 432 -9.64 26.28 -22.00
CA SER A 432 -10.49 27.38 -22.45
C SER A 432 -11.12 28.14 -21.27
N ASN A 433 -11.65 27.44 -20.26
CA ASN A 433 -12.24 28.10 -19.09
C ASN A 433 -11.22 28.92 -18.29
N LEU A 434 -9.98 28.42 -18.14
CA LEU A 434 -8.91 29.18 -17.49
C LEU A 434 -8.52 30.43 -18.30
N ALA A 435 -8.40 30.32 -19.62
CA ALA A 435 -8.09 31.44 -20.49
C ALA A 435 -9.21 32.51 -20.50
N GLU A 436 -10.47 32.10 -20.69
CA GLU A 436 -11.65 32.97 -20.70
C GLU A 436 -11.80 33.79 -19.40
N SER A 437 -11.46 33.17 -18.26
CA SER A 437 -11.47 33.82 -16.94
C SER A 437 -10.23 34.65 -16.62
N ARG A 438 -9.31 34.81 -17.60
CA ARG A 438 -8.02 35.49 -17.43
C ARG A 438 -7.15 34.89 -16.33
N THR A 439 -7.26 33.57 -16.12
CA THR A 439 -6.51 32.84 -15.09
C THR A 439 -5.21 32.26 -15.68
N PRO A 440 -4.02 32.70 -15.24
CA PRO A 440 -2.75 32.11 -15.67
C PRO A 440 -2.64 30.65 -15.19
N PHE A 441 -1.97 29.79 -15.97
CA PHE A 441 -1.79 28.40 -15.55
C PHE A 441 -0.47 27.78 -15.99
N SER A 442 -0.13 26.66 -15.37
CA SER A 442 1.05 25.86 -15.72
C SER A 442 0.72 24.39 -15.77
N ILE A 443 1.29 23.66 -16.74
CA ILE A 443 1.09 22.22 -16.92
C ILE A 443 2.39 21.46 -16.70
N LEU A 444 2.36 20.45 -15.82
CA LEU A 444 3.43 19.46 -15.69
C LEU A 444 2.93 18.10 -16.17
N THR A 445 3.66 17.43 -17.06
CA THR A 445 3.25 16.10 -17.56
C THR A 445 4.43 15.24 -18.00
N LYS A 446 4.20 13.93 -18.08
CA LYS A 446 5.03 12.91 -18.74
C LYS A 446 4.42 12.46 -20.06
N GLY A 447 3.13 12.73 -20.28
CA GLY A 447 2.39 12.32 -21.47
C GLY A 447 2.65 13.21 -22.67
N THR A 448 2.81 12.61 -23.85
CA THR A 448 2.96 13.33 -25.13
C THR A 448 1.63 13.79 -25.70
N MET A 449 0.50 13.39 -25.10
CA MET A 449 -0.85 13.79 -25.51
C MET A 449 -1.10 15.29 -25.44
N ILE A 450 -0.30 16.04 -24.68
CA ILE A 450 -0.32 17.51 -24.66
C ILE A 450 -0.16 18.11 -26.06
N THR A 451 0.53 17.42 -26.97
CA THR A 451 0.72 17.88 -28.35
C THR A 451 -0.57 17.87 -29.18
N ARG A 452 -1.58 17.07 -28.80
CA ARG A 452 -2.92 17.10 -29.42
C ARG A 452 -3.59 18.47 -29.22
N ASP A 453 -3.36 19.06 -28.05
CA ASP A 453 -4.06 20.27 -27.60
C ASP A 453 -3.24 21.54 -27.87
N LEU A 454 -2.27 21.49 -28.79
CA LEU A 454 -1.45 22.65 -29.16
C LEU A 454 -2.28 23.85 -29.59
N GLY A 455 -3.30 23.67 -30.41
CA GLY A 455 -4.15 24.76 -30.89
C GLY A 455 -4.81 25.53 -29.74
N VAL A 456 -5.51 24.83 -28.85
CA VAL A 456 -6.18 25.46 -27.70
C VAL A 456 -5.18 26.04 -26.68
N LEU A 457 -4.00 25.44 -26.54
CA LEU A 457 -2.93 25.99 -25.69
C LEU A 457 -2.34 27.28 -26.27
N SER A 458 -2.12 27.34 -27.58
CA SER A 458 -1.65 28.54 -28.26
C SER A 458 -2.67 29.67 -28.15
N GLU A 459 -3.95 29.39 -28.39
CA GLU A 459 -5.05 30.37 -28.21
C GLU A 459 -5.15 30.86 -26.75
N ALA A 460 -4.97 29.97 -25.77
CA ALA A 460 -4.95 30.34 -24.36
C ALA A 460 -3.74 31.22 -24.02
N ALA A 461 -2.57 30.93 -24.59
CA ALA A 461 -1.33 31.67 -24.36
C ALA A 461 -1.39 33.12 -24.88
N GLU A 462 -2.26 33.41 -25.86
CA GLU A 462 -2.53 34.78 -26.31
C GLU A 462 -3.32 35.61 -25.26
N GLN A 463 -4.07 34.95 -24.39
CA GLN A 463 -4.97 35.61 -23.42
C GLN A 463 -4.36 35.70 -22.02
N VAL A 464 -3.62 34.68 -21.60
CA VAL A 464 -3.06 34.52 -20.26
C VAL A 464 -1.65 33.92 -20.29
N PRO A 465 -0.81 34.16 -19.27
CA PRO A 465 0.47 33.48 -19.17
C PRO A 465 0.31 31.96 -18.98
N VAL A 466 0.69 31.19 -20.00
CA VAL A 466 0.73 29.72 -19.99
C VAL A 466 2.17 29.23 -20.00
N THR A 467 2.49 28.27 -19.15
CA THR A 467 3.79 27.56 -19.18
C THR A 467 3.61 26.06 -19.09
N ALA A 468 4.53 25.29 -19.67
CA ALA A 468 4.52 23.84 -19.56
C ALA A 468 5.89 23.26 -19.17
N ALA A 469 5.87 22.09 -18.57
CA ALA A 469 7.06 21.31 -18.28
C ALA A 469 6.82 19.83 -18.57
N MET A 470 7.75 19.23 -19.30
CA MET A 470 7.83 17.78 -19.48
C MET A 470 8.76 17.19 -18.41
N THR A 471 8.29 16.17 -17.70
CA THR A 471 9.16 15.42 -16.79
C THR A 471 9.97 14.40 -17.59
N ILE A 472 11.29 14.55 -17.59
CA ILE A 472 12.24 13.67 -18.28
C ILE A 472 13.45 13.48 -17.37
N GLY A 473 13.49 12.39 -16.62
CA GLY A 473 14.55 12.12 -15.64
C GLY A 473 15.80 11.47 -16.23
N MET A 474 15.68 10.76 -17.36
CA MET A 474 16.75 9.92 -17.90
C MET A 474 16.62 9.78 -19.42
N LEU A 475 17.74 9.52 -20.10
CA LEU A 475 17.78 9.18 -21.53
C LEU A 475 17.90 7.67 -21.77
N GLU A 476 18.43 6.93 -20.79
CA GLU A 476 18.74 5.52 -20.94
C GLU A 476 17.47 4.66 -20.97
N ASP A 477 17.32 3.92 -22.07
CA ASP A 477 16.17 3.10 -22.39
C ASP A 477 15.89 1.99 -21.37
N LYS A 478 16.94 1.35 -20.85
CA LYS A 478 16.81 0.25 -19.88
C LYS A 478 16.31 0.77 -18.53
N LEU A 479 16.94 1.81 -18.01
CA LEU A 479 16.56 2.45 -16.74
C LEU A 479 15.17 3.08 -16.80
N TRP A 480 14.81 3.69 -17.93
CA TRP A 480 13.47 4.24 -18.14
C TRP A 480 12.39 3.14 -18.08
N ARG A 481 12.58 2.01 -18.78
CA ARG A 481 11.63 0.88 -18.76
C ARG A 481 11.48 0.26 -17.38
N SER A 482 12.54 0.24 -16.56
CA SER A 482 12.45 -0.31 -15.20
C SER A 482 11.75 0.62 -14.20
N ILE A 483 11.79 1.94 -14.41
CA ILE A 483 11.27 2.94 -13.47
C ILE A 483 9.86 3.43 -13.82
N GLU A 484 9.58 3.69 -15.09
CA GLU A 484 8.31 4.29 -15.53
C GLU A 484 7.81 3.69 -16.86
N PRO A 485 7.63 2.35 -16.96
CA PRO A 485 7.36 1.63 -18.21
C PRO A 485 6.11 2.09 -18.95
N GLY A 486 5.12 2.65 -18.23
CA GLY A 486 3.89 3.10 -18.84
C GLY A 486 3.94 4.50 -19.46
N THR A 487 5.06 5.23 -19.33
CA THR A 487 5.19 6.58 -19.92
C THR A 487 5.65 6.52 -21.38
N PRO A 488 5.55 7.60 -22.18
CA PRO A 488 6.25 7.71 -23.45
C PRO A 488 7.78 7.73 -23.28
N SER A 489 8.52 7.27 -24.30
CA SER A 489 9.99 7.24 -24.24
C SER A 489 10.60 8.63 -24.01
N PRO A 490 11.81 8.74 -23.42
CA PRO A 490 12.49 10.03 -23.26
C PRO A 490 12.62 10.82 -24.56
N ALA A 491 12.90 10.12 -25.67
CA ALA A 491 12.96 10.73 -27.00
C ALA A 491 11.61 11.33 -27.43
N ALA A 492 10.52 10.58 -27.28
CA ALA A 492 9.18 11.09 -27.60
C ALA A 492 8.79 12.31 -26.74
N ARG A 493 9.17 12.31 -25.46
CA ARG A 493 8.95 13.45 -24.56
C ARG A 493 9.77 14.68 -24.97
N LEU A 494 11.02 14.51 -25.42
CA LEU A 494 11.82 15.60 -25.98
C LEU A 494 11.22 16.14 -27.30
N SER A 495 10.70 15.27 -28.16
CA SER A 495 9.97 15.70 -29.36
C SER A 495 8.72 16.52 -29.03
N ALA A 496 8.00 16.18 -27.94
CA ALA A 496 6.87 16.98 -27.47
C ALA A 496 7.31 18.36 -26.97
N VAL A 497 8.43 18.46 -26.23
CA VAL A 497 9.01 19.76 -25.83
C VAL A 497 9.30 20.63 -27.04
N LYS A 498 9.91 20.05 -28.09
CA LYS A 498 10.21 20.74 -29.34
C LYS A 498 8.93 21.27 -30.00
N ALA A 499 7.94 20.41 -30.20
CA ALA A 499 6.67 20.80 -30.82
C ALA A 499 5.95 21.92 -30.06
N LEU A 500 5.93 21.86 -28.72
CA LEU A 500 5.31 22.91 -27.89
C LEU A 500 6.02 24.26 -28.03
N ASN A 501 7.35 24.28 -28.00
CA ASN A 501 8.11 25.52 -28.15
C ASN A 501 8.05 26.07 -29.59
N GLU A 502 8.06 25.22 -30.61
CA GLU A 502 7.86 25.63 -32.01
C GLU A 502 6.48 26.25 -32.25
N ALA A 503 5.47 25.82 -31.49
CA ALA A 503 4.13 26.43 -31.48
C ALA A 503 4.01 27.69 -30.60
N GLY A 504 5.14 28.19 -30.06
CA GLY A 504 5.18 29.41 -29.24
C GLY A 504 4.76 29.21 -27.78
N LEU A 505 4.54 27.97 -27.31
CA LEU A 505 4.21 27.71 -25.91
C LEU A 505 5.48 27.49 -25.07
N PRO A 506 5.80 28.39 -24.11
CA PRO A 506 7.01 28.28 -23.30
C PRO A 506 7.03 26.97 -22.51
N THR A 507 7.87 26.04 -22.97
CA THR A 507 7.95 24.69 -22.42
C THR A 507 9.38 24.35 -22.06
N GLY A 508 9.60 23.69 -20.94
CA GLY A 508 10.90 23.07 -20.73
C GLY A 508 10.84 21.77 -19.96
N VAL A 509 11.95 21.42 -19.31
CA VAL A 509 12.17 20.05 -18.84
C VAL A 509 12.42 20.03 -17.35
N MET A 510 11.66 19.19 -16.65
CA MET A 510 11.93 18.86 -15.26
C MET A 510 12.69 17.53 -15.22
N LEU A 511 13.96 17.58 -14.82
CA LEU A 511 14.81 16.41 -14.65
C LEU A 511 14.41 15.71 -13.34
N ALA A 512 13.38 14.86 -13.41
CA ALA A 512 12.80 14.25 -12.23
C ALA A 512 12.35 12.79 -12.46
N PRO A 513 12.65 11.87 -11.53
CA PRO A 513 13.61 12.05 -10.43
C PRO A 513 15.07 11.95 -10.92
N ILE A 514 15.96 12.78 -10.35
CA ILE A 514 17.41 12.51 -10.35
C ILE A 514 17.72 11.60 -9.16
N MET A 515 18.19 10.41 -9.46
CA MET A 515 18.39 9.28 -8.58
C MET A 515 19.91 9.07 -8.43
N PRO A 516 20.48 9.30 -7.22
CA PRO A 516 21.92 9.22 -7.01
C PRO A 516 22.55 7.88 -7.42
N GLY A 517 23.57 7.90 -8.26
CA GLY A 517 24.24 6.74 -8.82
C GLY A 517 23.55 6.10 -10.04
N LEU A 518 22.36 6.55 -10.43
CA LEU A 518 21.57 5.92 -11.51
C LEU A 518 21.46 6.77 -12.77
N ASN A 519 21.13 8.04 -12.60
CA ASN A 519 21.00 9.01 -13.68
C ASN A 519 21.53 10.39 -13.26
N ASP A 520 22.46 10.40 -12.31
CA ASP A 520 23.15 11.59 -11.81
C ASP A 520 24.61 11.69 -12.30
N ASP A 521 25.05 10.77 -13.17
CA ASP A 521 26.35 10.86 -13.81
C ASP A 521 26.46 12.19 -14.58
N ARG A 522 27.64 12.82 -14.50
CA ARG A 522 27.83 14.18 -15.04
C ARG A 522 27.68 14.22 -16.55
N GLU A 523 28.19 13.22 -17.26
CA GLU A 523 28.07 13.17 -18.72
C GLU A 523 26.64 12.89 -19.14
N GLN A 524 25.96 11.97 -18.47
CA GLN A 524 24.54 11.68 -18.71
C GLN A 524 23.65 12.91 -18.45
N LEU A 525 23.84 13.58 -17.31
CA LEU A 525 23.10 14.80 -16.98
C LEU A 525 23.41 15.93 -17.97
N ALA A 526 24.67 16.14 -18.33
CA ALA A 526 25.05 17.14 -19.34
C ALA A 526 24.42 16.83 -20.69
N SER A 527 24.40 15.56 -21.12
CA SER A 527 23.77 15.11 -22.36
C SER A 527 22.25 15.34 -22.34
N LEU A 528 21.58 15.02 -21.23
CA LEU A 528 20.14 15.25 -21.07
C LEU A 528 19.81 16.75 -21.08
N VAL A 529 20.61 17.58 -20.41
CA VAL A 529 20.46 19.03 -20.43
C VAL A 529 20.68 19.58 -21.85
N ASP A 530 21.69 19.09 -22.56
CA ASP A 530 21.98 19.51 -23.93
C ASP A 530 20.85 19.12 -24.89
N ARG A 531 20.33 17.90 -24.80
CA ARG A 531 19.18 17.46 -25.60
C ARG A 531 17.90 18.22 -25.26
N ALA A 532 17.67 18.55 -23.99
CA ALA A 532 16.56 19.41 -23.59
C ALA A 532 16.70 20.81 -24.22
N ALA A 533 17.90 21.39 -24.19
CA ALA A 533 18.17 22.67 -24.83
C ALA A 533 18.00 22.59 -26.36
N ALA A 534 18.51 21.55 -27.02
CA ALA A 534 18.34 21.32 -28.45
C ALA A 534 16.86 21.15 -28.85
N ALA A 535 16.03 20.64 -27.95
CA ALA A 535 14.57 20.59 -28.12
C ALA A 535 13.87 21.95 -27.83
N GLY A 536 14.63 23.04 -27.64
CA GLY A 536 14.08 24.38 -27.40
C GLY A 536 13.61 24.64 -25.97
N ALA A 537 13.98 23.80 -24.99
CA ALA A 537 13.50 23.98 -23.61
C ALA A 537 13.83 25.38 -23.06
N THR A 538 12.80 26.10 -22.58
CA THR A 538 12.89 27.46 -22.01
C THR A 538 13.40 27.50 -20.58
N HIS A 539 13.34 26.36 -19.89
CA HIS A 539 13.93 26.12 -18.58
C HIS A 539 14.28 24.64 -18.42
N VAL A 540 15.28 24.35 -17.59
CA VAL A 540 15.63 22.98 -17.17
C VAL A 540 15.83 23.00 -15.66
N THR A 541 15.03 22.20 -14.95
CA THR A 541 14.98 22.20 -13.48
C THR A 541 15.26 20.80 -12.93
N PRO A 542 16.31 20.62 -12.11
CA PRO A 542 16.61 19.33 -11.50
C PRO A 542 15.81 19.09 -10.23
N ILE A 543 15.24 17.89 -10.10
CA ILE A 543 14.60 17.42 -8.87
C ILE A 543 15.25 16.10 -8.45
N VAL A 544 16.07 16.17 -7.41
CA VAL A 544 16.60 14.97 -6.76
C VAL A 544 15.46 14.18 -6.12
N LEU A 545 15.51 12.85 -6.28
CA LEU A 545 14.55 11.90 -5.78
C LEU A 545 14.16 12.20 -4.33
N HIS A 546 12.85 12.23 -4.08
CA HIS A 546 12.28 12.48 -2.77
C HIS A 546 11.63 11.19 -2.25
N LEU A 547 12.28 10.54 -1.29
CA LEU A 547 11.83 9.30 -0.63
C LEU A 547 10.83 9.58 0.48
N ARG A 548 9.67 10.14 0.11
CA ARG A 548 8.54 10.31 1.05
C ARG A 548 8.03 8.94 1.50
N PRO A 549 7.35 8.87 2.66
CA PRO A 549 6.52 7.72 2.99
C PRO A 549 5.59 7.45 1.80
N GLY A 550 5.74 6.27 1.21
CA GLY A 550 5.04 5.77 0.02
C GLY A 550 5.95 5.48 -1.14
N VAL A 551 6.75 6.48 -1.49
CA VAL A 551 7.75 6.35 -2.54
C VAL A 551 8.90 5.49 -2.05
N ARG A 552 9.28 5.63 -0.77
CA ARG A 552 10.42 4.92 -0.19
C ARG A 552 10.27 3.40 -0.24
N GLU A 553 9.09 2.89 0.02
CA GLU A 553 8.85 1.46 0.18
C GLU A 553 8.59 0.74 -1.15
N VAL A 554 8.47 1.52 -2.24
CA VAL A 554 8.52 1.03 -3.63
C VAL A 554 9.93 1.19 -4.19
N PHE A 555 10.56 2.35 -3.96
CA PHE A 555 11.88 2.66 -4.50
C PHE A 555 12.99 1.86 -3.83
N TRP A 556 12.94 1.67 -2.51
CA TRP A 556 14.01 0.99 -1.77
C TRP A 556 14.16 -0.48 -2.18
N PRO A 557 13.08 -1.28 -2.26
CA PRO A 557 13.19 -2.65 -2.75
C PRO A 557 13.64 -2.73 -4.20
N TRP A 558 13.18 -1.81 -5.05
CA TRP A 558 13.63 -1.70 -6.43
C TRP A 558 15.13 -1.37 -6.50
N LEU A 559 15.62 -0.44 -5.68
CA LEU A 559 17.03 -0.08 -5.60
C LEU A 559 17.88 -1.25 -5.09
N GLU A 560 17.47 -1.90 -4.01
CA GLU A 560 18.14 -3.10 -3.47
C GLU A 560 18.19 -4.25 -4.47
N GLN A 561 17.18 -4.34 -5.35
CA GLN A 561 17.07 -5.37 -6.37
C GLN A 561 17.91 -5.06 -7.62
N GLU A 562 17.73 -3.88 -8.21
CA GLU A 562 18.29 -3.55 -9.53
C GLU A 562 19.69 -2.93 -9.41
N HIS A 563 20.00 -2.29 -8.28
CA HIS A 563 21.23 -1.52 -8.06
C HIS A 563 21.75 -1.66 -6.61
N PRO A 564 22.02 -2.89 -6.14
CA PRO A 564 22.45 -3.16 -4.76
C PRO A 564 23.73 -2.40 -4.38
N GLU A 565 24.62 -2.13 -5.34
CA GLU A 565 25.85 -1.36 -5.17
C GLU A 565 25.62 0.08 -4.71
N LEU A 566 24.40 0.60 -4.91
CA LEU A 566 24.03 1.95 -4.52
C LEU A 566 23.35 2.02 -3.15
N VAL A 567 22.95 0.90 -2.55
CA VAL A 567 22.16 0.88 -1.30
C VAL A 567 22.86 1.63 -0.17
N ASP A 568 24.15 1.37 0.05
CA ASP A 568 24.95 2.06 1.08
C ASP A 568 25.07 3.57 0.81
N ARG A 569 25.24 3.94 -0.46
CA ARG A 569 25.26 5.34 -0.90
C ARG A 569 23.94 6.03 -0.58
N TYR A 570 22.82 5.39 -0.88
CA TYR A 570 21.50 5.92 -0.56
C TYR A 570 21.24 5.98 0.96
N HIS A 571 21.68 4.98 1.73
CA HIS A 571 21.60 5.01 3.19
C HIS A 571 22.36 6.20 3.77
N SER A 572 23.56 6.47 3.25
CA SER A 572 24.38 7.61 3.64
C SER A 572 23.74 8.96 3.24
N LEU A 573 23.23 9.06 2.02
CA LEU A 573 22.67 10.30 1.45
C LEU A 573 21.32 10.70 2.03
N TYR A 574 20.44 9.73 2.29
CA TYR A 574 19.08 9.99 2.79
C TYR A 574 18.97 9.78 4.29
N ARG A 575 19.74 8.86 4.88
CA ARG A 575 19.62 8.45 6.29
C ARG A 575 18.15 8.19 6.65
N ARG A 576 17.59 8.95 7.61
CA ARG A 576 16.17 8.90 8.01
C ARG A 576 15.30 10.00 7.38
N ARG A 577 15.83 10.75 6.41
CA ARG A 577 15.15 11.91 5.78
C ARG A 577 14.48 11.49 4.48
N SER A 578 13.45 12.23 4.09
CA SER A 578 12.77 12.07 2.80
C SER A 578 13.54 12.73 1.64
N GLN A 579 14.45 13.66 1.95
CA GLN A 579 15.30 14.33 0.97
C GLN A 579 16.76 13.90 1.14
N ALA A 580 17.50 13.85 0.03
CA ALA A 580 18.95 13.70 0.04
C ALA A 580 19.63 14.86 0.76
N ALA A 581 20.86 14.62 1.23
CA ALA A 581 21.73 15.63 1.84
C ALA A 581 21.73 16.94 1.05
N GLU A 582 21.68 18.06 1.77
CA GLU A 582 21.54 19.38 1.15
C GLU A 582 22.69 19.73 0.21
N GLU A 583 23.92 19.38 0.60
CA GLU A 583 25.13 19.55 -0.20
C GLU A 583 25.02 18.83 -1.55
N TYR A 584 24.57 17.57 -1.55
CA TYR A 584 24.34 16.81 -2.77
C TYR A 584 23.30 17.49 -3.67
N ARG A 585 22.16 17.92 -3.11
CA ARG A 585 21.10 18.62 -3.87
C ARG A 585 21.61 19.94 -4.48
N LYS A 586 22.38 20.72 -3.71
CA LYS A 586 23.01 21.96 -4.20
C LYS A 586 24.01 21.66 -5.31
N GLY A 587 24.83 20.61 -5.18
CA GLY A 587 25.78 20.18 -6.20
C GLY A 587 25.10 19.85 -7.53
N VAL A 588 24.07 19.00 -7.52
CA VAL A 588 23.28 18.67 -8.72
C VAL A 588 22.64 19.92 -9.33
N THR A 589 22.08 20.79 -8.50
CA THR A 589 21.44 22.03 -8.97
C THR A 589 22.43 22.95 -9.66
N SER A 590 23.58 23.21 -9.03
CA SER A 590 24.63 24.06 -9.60
C SER A 590 25.16 23.50 -10.91
N PHE A 591 25.40 22.19 -10.98
CA PHE A 591 25.87 21.52 -12.19
C PHE A 591 24.88 21.66 -13.34
N VAL A 592 23.60 21.35 -13.12
CA VAL A 592 22.56 21.49 -14.15
C VAL A 592 22.41 22.94 -14.60
N VAL A 593 22.48 23.91 -13.68
CA VAL A 593 22.42 25.34 -14.02
C VAL A 593 23.59 25.75 -14.91
N GLU A 594 24.80 25.25 -14.64
CA GLU A 594 25.99 25.51 -15.46
C GLU A 594 25.86 24.87 -16.85
N GLN A 595 25.55 23.58 -16.92
CA GLN A 595 25.38 22.86 -18.20
C GLN A 595 24.28 23.48 -19.05
N ARG A 596 23.20 23.95 -18.41
CA ARG A 596 22.10 24.64 -19.10
C ARG A 596 22.56 25.95 -19.74
N LYS A 597 23.39 26.75 -19.05
CA LYS A 597 23.95 27.99 -19.63
C LYS A 597 24.79 27.70 -20.87
N LEU A 598 25.64 26.67 -20.79
CA LEU A 598 26.49 26.25 -21.90
C LEU A 598 25.65 25.73 -23.09
N ALA A 599 24.68 24.87 -22.80
CA ALA A 599 23.79 24.30 -23.81
C ALA A 599 22.94 25.37 -24.51
N TRP A 600 22.36 26.33 -23.76
CA TRP A 600 21.62 27.43 -24.36
C TRP A 600 22.48 28.36 -25.21
N HIS A 601 23.72 28.63 -24.80
CA HIS A 601 24.66 29.36 -25.65
C HIS A 601 24.93 28.63 -26.97
N ARG A 602 25.04 27.29 -26.94
CA ARG A 602 25.25 26.47 -28.13
C ARG A 602 24.05 26.47 -29.08
N HIS A 603 22.84 26.33 -28.53
CA HIS A 603 21.61 26.13 -29.32
C HIS A 603 20.84 27.42 -29.63
N GLY A 604 21.28 28.57 -29.08
CA GLY A 604 20.66 29.87 -29.35
C GLY A 604 19.31 30.07 -28.65
N ASN A 605 19.05 29.35 -27.56
CA ASN A 605 17.77 29.42 -26.86
C ASN A 605 17.59 30.77 -26.12
N PRO A 606 16.35 31.24 -25.95
CA PRO A 606 16.07 32.43 -25.15
C PRO A 606 16.53 32.23 -23.69
N LYS A 607 17.01 33.32 -23.06
CA LYS A 607 17.42 33.31 -21.64
C LYS A 607 16.23 32.94 -20.75
N ASP A 608 16.52 32.20 -19.68
CA ASP A 608 15.60 31.68 -18.65
C ASP A 608 14.36 32.57 -18.45
N ALA A 609 13.23 32.19 -19.07
CA ALA A 609 11.96 32.89 -18.90
C ALA A 609 11.34 32.63 -17.51
N GLY A 610 12.04 31.88 -16.64
CA GLY A 610 11.79 31.80 -15.21
C GLY A 610 10.35 31.44 -14.88
N VAL A 611 10.03 30.13 -14.82
CA VAL A 611 8.70 29.73 -14.31
C VAL A 611 8.46 30.18 -12.87
N HIS A 612 9.51 30.64 -12.17
CA HIS A 612 9.32 31.39 -10.94
C HIS A 612 10.32 32.55 -10.84
N GLY A 613 9.78 33.77 -10.71
CA GLY A 613 10.56 34.97 -10.41
C GLY A 613 11.46 34.77 -9.19
N GLU A 614 12.48 35.62 -9.08
CA GLU A 614 13.57 35.60 -8.09
C GLU A 614 13.15 35.35 -6.62
N GLN A 615 11.89 35.64 -6.28
CA GLN A 615 11.28 35.35 -4.98
C GLN A 615 11.07 33.86 -4.67
N ALA A 616 10.87 32.99 -5.66
CA ALA A 616 10.68 31.55 -5.42
C ALA A 616 11.99 30.76 -5.25
N ARG A 617 13.11 31.31 -5.73
CA ARG A 617 14.46 30.75 -5.48
C ARG A 617 14.78 30.67 -3.99
N LYS A 618 14.24 31.61 -3.19
CA LYS A 618 14.42 31.65 -1.74
C LYS A 618 13.53 30.65 -0.98
N THR A 619 12.35 30.30 -1.50
CA THR A 619 11.41 29.37 -0.82
C THR A 619 11.63 27.90 -1.15
N TRP A 620 12.19 27.56 -2.32
CA TRP A 620 12.53 26.16 -2.63
C TRP A 620 13.68 25.60 -1.78
N THR A 621 14.59 26.46 -1.34
CA THR A 621 15.77 26.10 -0.55
C THR A 621 15.58 26.26 0.96
N ALA A 622 14.68 27.16 1.40
CA ALA A 622 14.43 27.40 2.82
C ALA A 622 12.96 27.12 3.18
N ARG A 623 12.74 26.07 4.02
CA ARG A 623 11.46 25.63 4.61
C ARG A 623 10.54 24.78 3.72
N SER A 624 10.99 23.57 3.38
CA SER A 624 10.15 22.49 2.81
C SER A 624 9.57 21.55 3.88
N GLY A 625 9.09 22.11 4.99
CA GLY A 625 8.30 21.37 5.99
C GLY A 625 6.84 21.34 5.55
N ALA A 626 6.30 20.13 5.33
CA ALA A 626 4.90 19.84 4.99
C ALA A 626 4.39 20.44 3.65
N PHE A 627 4.68 19.75 2.54
CA PHE A 627 3.88 19.89 1.31
C PHE A 627 2.71 18.91 1.38
N ALA A 628 1.54 19.42 1.76
CA ALA A 628 0.27 18.72 1.66
C ALA A 628 -0.76 19.70 1.08
N GLU A 629 -1.57 19.23 0.13
CA GLU A 629 -2.92 19.76 -0.02
C GLU A 629 -3.58 19.73 1.37
N ASP A 630 -4.31 20.78 1.75
CA ASP A 630 -4.92 20.85 3.08
C ASP A 630 -5.91 19.66 3.25
N PRO A 631 -5.70 18.75 4.22
CA PRO A 631 -6.59 17.60 4.42
C PRO A 631 -8.05 18.01 4.66
N ALA A 632 -8.29 19.22 5.20
CA ALA A 632 -9.62 19.76 5.43
C ALA A 632 -10.28 20.29 4.13
N GLU A 633 -9.50 20.72 3.13
CA GLU A 633 -10.02 21.07 1.80
C GLU A 633 -10.25 19.82 0.94
N GLN A 634 -9.48 18.75 1.16
CA GLN A 634 -9.74 17.44 0.55
C GLN A 634 -11.09 16.84 1.00
N LEU A 635 -11.58 17.19 2.19
CA LEU A 635 -12.90 16.82 2.71
C LEU A 635 -14.07 17.61 2.07
N LYS A 636 -13.82 18.73 1.38
CA LYS A 636 -14.87 19.52 0.70
C LYS A 636 -15.31 18.92 -0.64
N LEU A 637 -14.82 17.73 -0.98
CA LEU A 637 -15.26 16.91 -2.11
C LEU A 637 -16.49 16.03 -1.77
N LEU A 638 -17.02 16.11 -0.55
CA LEU A 638 -18.35 15.62 -0.18
C LEU A 638 -19.40 16.71 -0.46
#